data_AF-F8QFK3-F1
#
_entry.id   AF-F8QFK3-F1
#
_cell.length_a   1.000
_cell.length_b   1.000
_cell.length_c   1.000
_cell.angle_alpha   90.00
_cell.angle_beta   90.00
_cell.angle_gamma   90.00
#
_symmetry.space_group_name_H-M   'P 1'
#
loop_
_entity.id
_entity.type
_entity.pdbx_description
1 polymer ?
#
loop_
_entity_poly.entity_id
_entity_poly.type
_entity_poly.pdbx_seq_one_letter_code
_entity_poly.pdbx_strand_id
1 'polypeptide(L)'
;MLSSFLALFTSIILASSTLVSGLGSYCDVEVNKGTAAPGDPYWFGNITHRGTSAFNPDPNSYKVFRNVKDFGAVGDGLTDDTAAINLAMSTGDRCGNGTCQSSTLTPAIVYFPQGTYLVSSAINTYYYTQMIGDARKPPTLLASHNFTGFAVIDADPYIPGGGGSQWFINQDNFYRSIRNLVIDLRQMNVSAPAIGIHWQVSQSTSLMNIVVEMSSENGTQHKGLYMENGSGGFMGGYAGLSVGNQQFTVRNLTVNNAQSAILGAWTWGWTYQGVIINNCSIGFNLTTGGTTSATQSVGSEAIIDAVVIDTPIFIQTSNSSNGTLHGSLVLNNINLHNVPIAVTVANGSVVLPGGTAYIPSWGQGNVFTGMDPHPKFTQGEIQAANKPWNVLDANGRVFGKMHPQYENWAVSQVVSVKEEGAKGDGVTDDTEAIRKVFEKYAGCKIIFFDAGTYYITDTIDIPGGSRVVGEAWSVILAGGEKFSDQLHPHVAVRVGEAYERGVAEISDIIFSTVGPAPGAIVIEWNIHDSDGEQGVAGMWDSIIRLGGSAGTNMQFDNCPAGNLSPDCQASFLGIHLTPGSSAYFEGTWVWTADHDLDSPLGNQTSIFSGRGILSESLGPVWFIGTASEHAALYQYSLINAQNHWIGFMQTETPYYQPAPAPPAPFVDNAEYHDPVFGGPINMAWGLHVRTSWDIIVFGAGFYSFFQNYTQVCASTFNCQEQIFNIDKTSTIQVYSLSTVGTTNQLSVDELGVVNEAYGPDGFQETATVWTRW
;
A
#
# COMPACT_ATOMS: atom_id res chain seq x y z
N MET A 1 20.50 -65.62 33.60
CA MET A 1 19.19 -65.47 34.28
C MET A 1 18.64 -64.13 33.82
N LEU A 2 17.78 -64.13 32.79
CA LEU A 2 16.33 -63.89 32.88
C LEU A 2 16.04 -62.56 33.61
N SER A 3 15.36 -61.56 33.07
CA SER A 3 14.22 -61.51 32.14
C SER A 3 14.04 -60.05 31.70
N SER A 4 14.00 -59.70 30.41
CA SER A 4 12.79 -59.58 29.58
C SER A 4 11.71 -58.66 30.18
N PHE A 5 11.65 -57.41 29.73
CA PHE A 5 10.39 -56.69 29.54
C PHE A 5 10.39 -56.00 28.17
N LEU A 6 9.54 -56.57 27.32
CA LEU A 6 9.14 -56.09 26.01
C LEU A 6 8.05 -55.03 26.24
N ALA A 7 8.21 -53.81 25.75
CA ALA A 7 7.11 -52.87 25.60
C ALA A 7 7.09 -52.39 24.15
N LEU A 8 5.98 -52.72 23.49
CA LEU A 8 5.68 -52.46 22.09
C LEU A 8 5.85 -50.98 21.73
N PHE A 9 6.56 -50.74 20.62
CA PHE A 9 6.37 -49.53 19.82
C PHE A 9 5.02 -49.64 19.10
N THR A 10 4.01 -48.91 19.58
CA THR A 10 2.87 -48.49 18.76
C THR A 10 3.13 -47.07 18.30
N SER A 11 3.64 -46.94 17.08
CA SER A 11 3.63 -45.71 16.30
C SER A 11 2.18 -45.36 15.96
N ILE A 12 1.56 -44.53 16.81
CA ILE A 12 0.37 -43.78 16.42
C ILE A 12 0.88 -42.60 15.59
N ILE A 13 0.68 -42.68 14.28
CA ILE A 13 0.66 -41.49 13.42
C ILE A 13 -0.57 -40.71 13.89
N LEU A 14 -0.38 -39.79 14.84
CA LEU A 14 -1.30 -38.68 14.99
C LEU A 14 -1.08 -37.82 13.75
N ALA A 15 -1.95 -38.01 12.76
CA ALA A 15 -2.28 -36.91 11.89
C ALA A 15 -2.82 -35.83 12.83
N SER A 16 -1.99 -34.84 13.14
CA SER A 16 -2.42 -33.62 13.79
C SER A 16 -3.37 -32.91 12.84
N SER A 17 -4.65 -33.29 12.87
CA SER A 17 -5.70 -32.38 12.49
C SER A 17 -5.63 -31.26 13.51
N THR A 18 -4.89 -30.21 13.19
CA THR A 18 -5.07 -28.90 13.82
C THR A 18 -6.53 -28.57 13.59
N LEU A 19 -7.36 -28.79 14.61
CA LEU A 19 -8.71 -28.26 14.64
C LEU A 19 -8.53 -26.75 14.55
N VAL A 20 -8.83 -26.18 13.38
CA VAL A 20 -8.96 -24.73 13.22
C VAL A 20 -10.07 -24.33 14.18
N SER A 21 -9.74 -23.56 15.22
CA SER A 21 -10.75 -22.89 16.02
C SER A 21 -11.61 -22.06 15.07
N GLY A 22 -12.93 -22.23 15.08
CA GLY A 22 -13.80 -21.38 14.26
C GLY A 22 -14.03 -21.80 12.80
N LEU A 23 -13.79 -23.06 12.42
CA LEU A 23 -14.31 -23.58 11.14
C LEU A 23 -15.84 -23.46 11.08
N GLY A 24 -16.34 -22.89 9.98
CA GLY A 24 -17.76 -22.65 9.77
C GLY A 24 -18.57 -23.94 9.62
N SER A 25 -19.85 -23.90 10.00
CA SER A 25 -20.71 -25.09 10.04
C SER A 25 -21.06 -25.72 8.68
N TYR A 26 -20.68 -25.10 7.56
CA TYR A 26 -20.98 -25.57 6.21
C TYR A 26 -20.08 -26.73 5.75
N CYS A 27 -18.91 -26.91 6.37
CA CYS A 27 -17.94 -27.93 6.01
C CYS A 27 -17.29 -28.55 7.26
N ASP A 28 -16.87 -29.82 7.14
CA ASP A 28 -16.19 -30.53 8.24
C ASP A 28 -14.66 -30.38 8.20
N VAL A 29 -14.12 -29.82 7.10
CA VAL A 29 -12.69 -29.60 6.87
C VAL A 29 -12.51 -28.30 6.09
N GLU A 30 -11.48 -27.52 6.45
CA GLU A 30 -11.10 -26.30 5.73
C GLU A 30 -10.83 -26.59 4.24
N VAL A 31 -11.37 -25.72 3.39
CA VAL A 31 -11.22 -25.76 1.94
C VAL A 31 -10.04 -24.88 1.55
N ASN A 32 -8.90 -25.51 1.23
CA ASN A 32 -7.65 -24.81 0.91
C ASN A 32 -7.28 -24.86 -0.58
N LYS A 33 -8.21 -25.29 -1.43
CA LYS A 33 -7.98 -25.40 -2.87
C LYS A 33 -9.25 -25.14 -3.69
N GLY A 34 -9.07 -24.45 -4.80
CA GLY A 34 -10.12 -24.25 -5.78
C GLY A 34 -10.44 -25.50 -6.62
N THR A 35 -11.69 -25.61 -7.06
CA THR A 35 -12.24 -26.74 -7.83
C THR A 35 -12.68 -26.34 -9.24
N ALA A 36 -12.35 -25.14 -9.73
CA ALA A 36 -12.70 -24.74 -11.09
C ALA A 36 -12.03 -25.64 -12.13
N ALA A 37 -12.79 -26.07 -13.14
CA ALA A 37 -12.26 -26.85 -14.24
C ALA A 37 -11.27 -26.02 -15.07
N PRO A 38 -10.30 -26.62 -15.78
CA PRO A 38 -9.29 -25.86 -16.54
C PRO A 38 -9.86 -24.81 -17.50
N GLY A 39 -11.03 -25.08 -18.12
CA GLY A 39 -11.71 -24.19 -19.06
C GLY A 39 -12.77 -23.25 -18.45
N ASP A 40 -13.00 -23.30 -17.14
CA ASP A 40 -13.95 -22.39 -16.50
C ASP A 40 -13.42 -20.95 -16.54
N PRO A 41 -14.29 -19.94 -16.68
CA PRO A 41 -13.89 -18.54 -16.56
C PRO A 41 -13.46 -18.23 -15.13
N TYR A 42 -12.75 -17.12 -14.95
CA TYR A 42 -12.48 -16.60 -13.62
C TYR A 42 -13.77 -16.35 -12.83
N TRP A 43 -13.84 -16.82 -11.57
CA TRP A 43 -15.07 -16.80 -10.75
C TRP A 43 -15.66 -15.39 -10.63
N PHE A 44 -14.81 -14.37 -10.54
CA PHE A 44 -15.21 -12.99 -10.34
C PHE A 44 -16.07 -12.47 -11.50
N GLY A 45 -15.82 -12.92 -12.74
CA GLY A 45 -16.64 -12.51 -13.89
C GLY A 45 -18.02 -13.18 -13.96
N ASN A 46 -18.25 -14.22 -13.17
CA ASN A 46 -19.43 -15.09 -13.26
C ASN A 46 -20.26 -15.17 -11.97
N ILE A 47 -19.75 -14.66 -10.84
CA ILE A 47 -20.54 -14.55 -9.62
C ILE A 47 -21.75 -13.65 -9.88
N THR A 48 -22.84 -13.88 -9.15
CA THR A 48 -23.99 -12.97 -9.23
C THR A 48 -23.62 -11.67 -8.52
N HIS A 49 -23.42 -10.60 -9.30
CA HIS A 49 -23.08 -9.28 -8.77
C HIS A 49 -24.30 -8.61 -8.13
N ARG A 50 -24.22 -8.33 -6.82
CA ARG A 50 -25.28 -7.66 -6.02
C ARG A 50 -24.79 -6.35 -5.41
N GLY A 51 -23.64 -5.85 -5.86
CA GLY A 51 -23.04 -4.63 -5.38
C GLY A 51 -23.94 -3.41 -5.55
N THR A 52 -23.92 -2.53 -4.55
CA THR A 52 -24.59 -1.22 -4.50
C THR A 52 -23.60 -0.17 -4.03
N SER A 53 -23.88 1.10 -4.30
CA SER A 53 -23.18 2.22 -3.66
C SER A 53 -24.16 2.91 -2.71
N ALA A 54 -24.02 2.64 -1.41
CA ALA A 54 -25.05 2.95 -0.39
C ALA A 54 -25.47 4.43 -0.38
N PHE A 55 -24.50 5.34 -0.50
CA PHE A 55 -24.73 6.78 -0.44
C PHE A 55 -24.76 7.46 -1.82
N ASN A 56 -24.75 6.68 -2.90
CA ASN A 56 -25.01 7.22 -4.23
C ASN A 56 -26.41 7.86 -4.27
N PRO A 57 -26.63 8.94 -5.04
CA PRO A 57 -27.96 9.54 -5.20
C PRO A 57 -29.03 8.59 -5.76
N ASP A 58 -28.64 7.54 -6.51
CA ASP A 58 -29.52 6.49 -7.00
C ASP A 58 -28.93 5.08 -6.75
N PRO A 59 -28.94 4.61 -5.49
CA PRO A 59 -28.20 3.43 -5.07
C PRO A 59 -28.77 2.12 -5.67
N ASN A 60 -30.04 2.13 -6.06
CA ASN A 60 -30.73 0.96 -6.61
C ASN A 60 -30.49 0.76 -8.12
N SER A 61 -30.15 1.83 -8.85
CA SER A 61 -29.91 1.76 -10.29
C SER A 61 -28.42 1.84 -10.65
N TYR A 62 -27.60 2.41 -9.76
CA TYR A 62 -26.16 2.50 -9.94
C TYR A 62 -25.52 1.12 -10.02
N LYS A 63 -24.82 0.84 -11.13
CA LYS A 63 -24.15 -0.44 -11.36
C LYS A 63 -22.69 -0.35 -10.95
N VAL A 64 -22.27 -1.08 -9.91
CA VAL A 64 -20.85 -1.13 -9.50
C VAL A 64 -20.04 -2.01 -10.44
N PHE A 65 -20.48 -3.24 -10.70
CA PHE A 65 -19.83 -4.16 -11.63
C PHE A 65 -20.24 -3.91 -13.07
N ARG A 66 -19.27 -3.87 -13.98
CA ARG A 66 -19.45 -3.56 -15.39
C ARG A 66 -18.57 -4.49 -16.23
N ASN A 67 -19.16 -5.46 -16.91
CA ASN A 67 -18.45 -6.25 -17.91
C ASN A 67 -18.41 -5.47 -19.22
N VAL A 68 -17.21 -5.21 -19.77
CA VAL A 68 -17.07 -4.42 -21.00
C VAL A 68 -17.86 -4.98 -22.20
N LYS A 69 -18.11 -6.30 -22.23
CA LYS A 69 -18.91 -6.93 -23.30
C LYS A 69 -20.39 -6.55 -23.22
N ASP A 70 -20.91 -6.23 -22.04
CA ASP A 70 -22.30 -5.73 -21.87
C ASP A 70 -22.47 -4.32 -22.44
N PHE A 71 -21.36 -3.61 -22.65
CA PHE A 71 -21.29 -2.27 -23.25
C PHE A 71 -20.93 -2.31 -24.75
N GLY A 72 -20.86 -3.51 -25.34
CA GLY A 72 -20.65 -3.71 -26.77
C GLY A 72 -19.21 -4.02 -27.18
N ALA A 73 -18.29 -4.20 -26.23
CA ALA A 73 -16.94 -4.65 -26.56
C ALA A 73 -16.98 -6.10 -27.09
N VAL A 74 -16.26 -6.36 -28.18
CA VAL A 74 -16.24 -7.68 -28.83
C VAL A 74 -15.07 -8.51 -28.30
N GLY A 75 -13.88 -7.91 -28.17
CA GLY A 75 -12.68 -8.60 -27.70
C GLY A 75 -12.09 -9.57 -28.74
N ASP A 76 -12.23 -9.29 -30.04
CA ASP A 76 -11.72 -10.11 -31.16
C ASP A 76 -10.38 -9.63 -31.75
N GLY A 77 -9.85 -8.50 -31.29
CA GLY A 77 -8.62 -7.86 -31.76
C GLY A 77 -8.76 -7.12 -33.09
N LEU A 78 -9.99 -6.99 -33.61
CA LEU A 78 -10.30 -6.38 -34.90
C LEU A 78 -11.30 -5.24 -34.76
N THR A 79 -12.33 -5.44 -33.96
CA THR A 79 -13.32 -4.42 -33.63
C THR A 79 -12.72 -3.43 -32.65
N ASP A 80 -12.86 -2.13 -32.95
CA ASP A 80 -12.43 -1.07 -32.05
C ASP A 80 -13.36 -1.00 -30.84
N ASP A 81 -12.86 -1.48 -29.70
CA ASP A 81 -13.61 -1.61 -28.45
C ASP A 81 -13.47 -0.36 -27.56
N THR A 82 -12.77 0.68 -28.01
CA THR A 82 -12.46 1.87 -27.21
C THR A 82 -13.71 2.56 -26.67
N ALA A 83 -14.73 2.71 -27.52
CA ALA A 83 -15.98 3.38 -27.14
C ALA A 83 -16.77 2.55 -26.12
N ALA A 84 -16.82 1.23 -26.29
CA ALA A 84 -17.51 0.34 -25.37
C ALA A 84 -16.83 0.32 -23.99
N ILE A 85 -15.51 0.28 -23.96
CA ILE A 85 -14.73 0.31 -22.71
C ILE A 85 -14.92 1.65 -22.00
N ASN A 86 -14.78 2.79 -22.70
CA ASN A 86 -14.98 4.11 -22.08
C ASN A 86 -16.45 4.35 -21.65
N LEU A 87 -17.42 3.71 -22.32
CA LEU A 87 -18.81 3.73 -21.88
C LEU A 87 -18.99 2.94 -20.58
N ALA A 88 -18.34 1.78 -20.46
CA ALA A 88 -18.28 1.04 -19.19
C ALA A 88 -17.59 1.87 -18.09
N MET A 89 -16.53 2.63 -18.41
CA MET A 89 -15.88 3.51 -17.42
C MET A 89 -16.78 4.64 -16.91
N SER A 90 -17.59 5.25 -17.77
CA SER A 90 -18.28 6.52 -17.47
C SER A 90 -19.73 6.36 -17.02
N THR A 91 -20.39 5.24 -17.32
CA THR A 91 -21.82 5.05 -17.06
C THR A 91 -22.18 5.15 -15.57
N GLY A 92 -23.21 5.95 -15.26
CA GLY A 92 -23.75 6.18 -13.92
C GLY A 92 -23.29 7.49 -13.30
N ASP A 93 -23.16 8.57 -14.09
CA ASP A 93 -22.80 9.92 -13.64
C ASP A 93 -21.62 9.95 -12.66
N ARG A 94 -20.56 9.27 -13.06
CA ARG A 94 -19.37 9.07 -12.22
C ARG A 94 -18.48 10.29 -12.16
N CYS A 95 -17.60 10.31 -11.14
CA CYS A 95 -16.59 11.33 -10.99
C CYS A 95 -15.46 11.22 -12.06
N GLY A 96 -15.52 12.11 -13.07
CA GLY A 96 -14.49 12.29 -14.10
C GLY A 96 -14.76 13.49 -15.01
N ASN A 97 -14.13 13.50 -16.19
CA ASN A 97 -14.23 14.58 -17.18
C ASN A 97 -13.83 15.98 -16.66
N GLY A 98 -13.04 16.07 -15.59
CA GLY A 98 -12.65 17.34 -14.96
C GLY A 98 -13.81 18.12 -14.33
N THR A 99 -14.89 17.42 -13.94
CA THR A 99 -16.09 18.03 -13.32
C THR A 99 -16.22 17.77 -11.81
N CYS A 100 -15.34 16.94 -11.27
CA CYS A 100 -15.26 16.58 -9.85
C CYS A 100 -13.77 16.47 -9.46
N GLN A 101 -13.46 16.60 -8.17
CA GLN A 101 -12.10 16.45 -7.66
C GLN A 101 -11.82 15.04 -7.13
N SER A 102 -12.83 14.43 -6.50
CA SER A 102 -12.81 13.06 -5.97
C SER A 102 -14.27 12.63 -5.71
N SER A 103 -14.48 11.33 -5.45
CA SER A 103 -15.76 10.83 -4.92
C SER A 103 -15.64 9.42 -4.39
N THR A 104 -16.34 9.14 -3.28
CA THR A 104 -16.57 7.81 -2.75
C THR A 104 -17.93 7.22 -3.16
N LEU A 105 -18.79 8.02 -3.79
CA LEU A 105 -20.18 7.67 -4.13
C LEU A 105 -20.32 6.84 -5.41
N THR A 106 -19.29 6.80 -6.27
CA THR A 106 -19.38 6.20 -7.60
C THR A 106 -18.29 5.15 -7.88
N PRO A 107 -18.15 4.11 -7.04
CA PRO A 107 -17.15 3.06 -7.25
C PRO A 107 -17.44 2.21 -8.49
N ALA A 108 -16.40 1.71 -9.13
CA ALA A 108 -16.54 0.85 -10.31
C ALA A 108 -15.58 -0.33 -10.34
N ILE A 109 -16.10 -1.51 -10.64
CA ILE A 109 -15.32 -2.55 -11.31
C ILE A 109 -15.63 -2.49 -12.79
N VAL A 110 -14.60 -2.31 -13.61
CA VAL A 110 -14.69 -2.57 -15.04
C VAL A 110 -13.93 -3.85 -15.36
N TYR A 111 -14.71 -4.89 -15.66
CA TYR A 111 -14.23 -6.25 -15.87
C TYR A 111 -14.01 -6.55 -17.35
N PHE A 112 -12.86 -7.16 -17.64
CA PHE A 112 -12.45 -7.59 -18.97
C PHE A 112 -12.44 -9.12 -19.04
N PRO A 113 -13.45 -9.75 -19.67
CA PRO A 113 -13.38 -11.17 -20.01
C PRO A 113 -12.18 -11.48 -20.92
N GLN A 114 -11.88 -12.76 -21.07
CA GLN A 114 -10.85 -13.21 -22.02
C GLN A 114 -11.15 -12.67 -23.44
N GLY A 115 -10.11 -12.15 -24.08
CA GLY A 115 -10.19 -11.58 -25.42
C GLY A 115 -9.00 -10.65 -25.71
N THR A 116 -9.00 -10.13 -26.94
CA THR A 116 -8.09 -9.06 -27.37
C THR A 116 -8.95 -7.86 -27.73
N TYR A 117 -8.80 -6.76 -27.01
CA TYR A 117 -9.59 -5.55 -27.19
C TYR A 117 -8.75 -4.54 -27.96
N LEU A 118 -9.05 -4.33 -29.24
CA LEU A 118 -8.38 -3.31 -30.03
C LEU A 118 -8.84 -1.94 -29.57
N VAL A 119 -7.89 -1.05 -29.24
CA VAL A 119 -8.18 0.31 -28.81
C VAL A 119 -7.43 1.34 -29.66
N SER A 120 -8.11 2.40 -30.07
CA SER A 120 -7.57 3.47 -30.92
C SER A 120 -7.46 4.82 -30.22
N SER A 121 -7.96 4.93 -28.99
CA SER A 121 -7.69 6.07 -28.12
C SER A 121 -7.65 5.69 -26.64
N ALA A 122 -7.25 6.65 -25.80
CA ALA A 122 -7.07 6.44 -24.37
C ALA A 122 -8.32 5.90 -23.69
N ILE A 123 -8.12 4.94 -22.79
CA ILE A 123 -9.11 4.54 -21.79
C ILE A 123 -8.91 5.46 -20.60
N ASN A 124 -9.78 6.47 -20.47
CA ASN A 124 -9.71 7.43 -19.38
C ASN A 124 -10.36 6.83 -18.14
N THR A 125 -9.56 6.61 -17.11
CA THR A 125 -10.07 6.00 -15.88
C THR A 125 -10.64 7.07 -14.96
N TYR A 126 -11.90 6.87 -14.59
CA TYR A 126 -12.61 7.75 -13.66
C TYR A 126 -12.15 7.46 -12.22
N TYR A 127 -12.39 8.40 -11.30
CA TYR A 127 -12.05 8.24 -9.89
C TYR A 127 -12.72 6.99 -9.30
N TYR A 128 -12.08 6.33 -8.34
CA TYR A 128 -12.62 5.14 -7.67
C TYR A 128 -12.93 3.95 -8.62
N THR A 129 -11.95 3.55 -9.45
CA THR A 129 -12.12 2.50 -10.47
C THR A 129 -11.09 1.39 -10.32
N GLN A 130 -11.56 0.14 -10.34
CA GLN A 130 -10.73 -1.04 -10.54
C GLN A 130 -10.95 -1.59 -11.96
N MET A 131 -9.88 -1.75 -12.72
CA MET A 131 -9.86 -2.47 -14.00
C MET A 131 -9.37 -3.90 -13.75
N ILE A 132 -10.22 -4.90 -13.96
CA ILE A 132 -9.90 -6.29 -13.63
C ILE A 132 -10.07 -7.16 -14.87
N GLY A 133 -8.98 -7.75 -15.36
CA GLY A 133 -9.03 -8.80 -16.37
C GLY A 133 -9.30 -10.18 -15.77
N ASP A 134 -9.76 -11.11 -16.61
CA ASP A 134 -9.84 -12.53 -16.27
C ASP A 134 -8.46 -13.04 -15.80
N ALA A 135 -8.36 -13.41 -14.52
CA ALA A 135 -7.09 -13.78 -13.90
C ALA A 135 -6.56 -15.15 -14.37
N ARG A 136 -7.40 -16.01 -14.93
CA ARG A 136 -6.99 -17.32 -15.46
C ARG A 136 -6.34 -17.18 -16.84
N LYS A 137 -6.83 -16.25 -17.64
CA LYS A 137 -6.26 -15.88 -18.93
C LYS A 137 -6.38 -14.36 -19.14
N PRO A 138 -5.36 -13.58 -18.72
CA PRO A 138 -5.34 -12.13 -18.84
C PRO A 138 -5.70 -11.67 -20.26
N PRO A 139 -6.70 -10.81 -20.45
CA PRO A 139 -7.02 -10.23 -21.74
C PRO A 139 -5.97 -9.22 -22.20
N THR A 140 -5.93 -8.98 -23.50
CA THR A 140 -5.02 -8.01 -24.12
C THR A 140 -5.75 -6.72 -24.47
N LEU A 141 -5.25 -5.57 -24.03
CA LEU A 141 -5.53 -4.26 -24.63
C LEU A 141 -4.52 -4.02 -25.75
N LEU A 142 -4.97 -4.10 -26.99
CA LEU A 142 -4.14 -3.97 -28.17
C LEU A 142 -4.24 -2.53 -28.71
N ALA A 143 -3.19 -1.74 -28.54
CA ALA A 143 -3.15 -0.40 -29.11
C ALA A 143 -3.07 -0.48 -30.63
N SER A 144 -4.02 0.15 -31.33
CA SER A 144 -4.04 0.18 -32.78
C SER A 144 -2.84 0.94 -33.35
N HIS A 145 -2.46 0.66 -34.59
CA HIS A 145 -1.40 1.39 -35.29
C HIS A 145 -1.62 2.92 -35.34
N ASN A 146 -2.88 3.37 -35.39
CA ASN A 146 -3.24 4.79 -35.44
C ASN A 146 -3.75 5.30 -34.08
N PHE A 147 -3.31 4.70 -32.97
CA PHE A 147 -3.75 5.10 -31.63
C PHE A 147 -3.50 6.60 -31.38
N THR A 148 -4.48 7.27 -30.78
CA THR A 148 -4.42 8.69 -30.40
C THR A 148 -4.78 8.88 -28.93
N GLY A 149 -3.88 9.48 -28.16
CA GLY A 149 -4.08 9.67 -26.72
C GLY A 149 -2.74 9.81 -26.01
N PHE A 150 -2.78 10.15 -24.73
CA PHE A 150 -1.56 10.28 -23.93
C PHE A 150 -0.96 8.91 -23.60
N ALA A 151 -1.79 7.98 -23.13
CA ALA A 151 -1.47 6.58 -22.89
C ALA A 151 -2.66 5.67 -23.21
N VAL A 152 -2.44 4.36 -23.35
CA VAL A 152 -3.54 3.39 -23.53
C VAL A 152 -4.50 3.42 -22.36
N ILE A 153 -3.98 3.46 -21.13
CA ILE A 153 -4.76 3.70 -19.91
C ILE A 153 -4.28 5.02 -19.29
N ASP A 154 -5.22 5.93 -19.03
CA ASP A 154 -4.94 7.26 -18.47
C ASP A 154 -5.60 7.42 -17.10
N ALA A 155 -4.78 7.52 -16.03
CA ALA A 155 -5.23 7.67 -14.65
C ALA A 155 -5.60 9.11 -14.26
N ASP A 156 -5.11 10.10 -14.99
CA ASP A 156 -5.39 11.51 -14.72
C ASP A 156 -5.27 12.35 -16.01
N PRO A 157 -6.31 12.32 -16.86
CA PRO A 157 -6.24 12.98 -18.16
C PRO A 157 -6.02 14.49 -18.02
N TYR A 158 -5.08 15.03 -18.81
CA TYR A 158 -4.95 16.47 -18.99
C TYR A 158 -6.17 17.05 -19.71
N ILE A 159 -6.70 18.17 -19.21
CA ILE A 159 -7.83 18.86 -19.82
C ILE A 159 -7.35 19.61 -21.07
N PRO A 160 -7.88 19.32 -22.28
CA PRO A 160 -7.49 20.01 -23.50
C PRO A 160 -7.69 21.52 -23.40
N GLY A 161 -6.62 22.29 -23.65
CA GLY A 161 -6.65 23.76 -23.52
C GLY A 161 -6.67 24.28 -22.08
N GLY A 162 -6.60 23.41 -21.07
CA GLY A 162 -6.65 23.74 -19.64
C GLY A 162 -5.35 24.27 -19.05
N GLY A 163 -4.35 24.60 -19.87
CA GLY A 163 -3.06 25.14 -19.40
C GLY A 163 -2.27 24.21 -18.48
N GLY A 164 -2.45 22.89 -18.62
CA GLY A 164 -1.85 21.88 -17.75
C GLY A 164 -2.77 21.38 -16.64
N SER A 165 -3.99 21.93 -16.52
CA SER A 165 -5.01 21.40 -15.60
C SER A 165 -5.38 19.95 -15.94
N GLN A 166 -5.66 19.15 -14.92
CA GLN A 166 -5.93 17.71 -15.02
C GLN A 166 -7.31 17.40 -14.46
N TRP A 167 -7.76 16.14 -14.54
CA TRP A 167 -9.05 15.76 -13.99
C TRP A 167 -9.03 15.78 -12.46
N PHE A 168 -7.91 15.37 -11.86
CA PHE A 168 -7.77 15.24 -10.43
C PHE A 168 -6.52 15.99 -9.93
N ILE A 169 -6.50 16.30 -8.64
CA ILE A 169 -5.25 16.70 -7.99
C ILE A 169 -4.46 15.40 -7.80
N ASN A 170 -3.23 15.34 -8.33
CA ASN A 170 -2.44 14.11 -8.31
C ASN A 170 -2.24 13.56 -6.89
N GLN A 171 -2.06 14.43 -5.88
CA GLN A 171 -1.95 14.05 -4.47
C GLN A 171 -3.23 13.44 -3.90
N ASP A 172 -4.40 13.75 -4.47
CA ASP A 172 -5.70 13.27 -4.03
C ASP A 172 -6.25 12.15 -4.94
N ASN A 173 -5.45 11.64 -5.88
CA ASN A 173 -5.88 10.68 -6.88
C ASN A 173 -5.87 9.23 -6.37
N PHE A 174 -6.77 8.94 -5.42
CA PHE A 174 -6.89 7.68 -4.68
C PHE A 174 -7.75 6.61 -5.38
N TYR A 175 -7.77 5.41 -4.80
CA TYR A 175 -8.70 4.31 -5.10
C TYR A 175 -8.71 3.82 -6.55
N ARG A 176 -7.54 3.40 -7.05
CA ARG A 176 -7.37 2.90 -8.42
C ARG A 176 -6.68 1.56 -8.40
N SER A 177 -7.18 0.60 -9.17
CA SER A 177 -6.43 -0.64 -9.36
C SER A 177 -6.50 -1.10 -10.81
N ILE A 178 -5.40 -1.65 -11.31
CA ILE A 178 -5.38 -2.37 -12.59
C ILE A 178 -4.78 -3.75 -12.34
N ARG A 179 -5.53 -4.79 -12.68
CA ARG A 179 -5.14 -6.18 -12.44
C ARG A 179 -5.36 -7.07 -13.67
N ASN A 180 -4.42 -7.98 -13.92
CA ASN A 180 -4.53 -9.06 -14.92
C ASN A 180 -4.73 -8.58 -16.36
N LEU A 181 -3.89 -7.66 -16.84
CA LEU A 181 -3.98 -7.17 -18.23
C LEU A 181 -2.65 -7.36 -18.97
N VAL A 182 -2.75 -7.68 -20.25
CA VAL A 182 -1.65 -7.47 -21.20
C VAL A 182 -1.93 -6.17 -21.95
N ILE A 183 -0.98 -5.25 -22.00
CA ILE A 183 -1.07 -4.02 -22.79
C ILE A 183 -0.06 -4.13 -23.93
N ASP A 184 -0.53 -4.17 -25.17
CA ASP A 184 0.32 -4.38 -26.34
C ASP A 184 0.43 -3.12 -27.18
N LEU A 185 1.63 -2.53 -27.19
CA LEU A 185 1.96 -1.30 -27.90
C LEU A 185 2.63 -1.58 -29.26
N ARG A 186 2.91 -2.84 -29.61
CA ARG A 186 3.82 -3.17 -30.72
C ARG A 186 3.31 -2.79 -32.11
N GLN A 187 2.02 -2.50 -32.26
CA GLN A 187 1.49 -1.98 -33.53
C GLN A 187 1.69 -0.48 -33.70
N MET A 188 1.93 0.26 -32.61
CA MET A 188 2.20 1.69 -32.67
C MET A 188 3.56 1.96 -33.33
N ASN A 189 3.70 3.15 -33.91
CA ASN A 189 4.94 3.55 -34.57
C ASN A 189 6.09 3.65 -33.56
N VAL A 190 7.16 2.92 -33.81
CA VAL A 190 8.36 2.87 -32.95
C VAL A 190 8.95 4.26 -32.66
N SER A 191 8.88 5.19 -33.60
CA SER A 191 9.43 6.54 -33.43
C SER A 191 8.49 7.52 -32.73
N ALA A 192 7.24 7.13 -32.46
CA ALA A 192 6.24 7.96 -31.82
C ALA A 192 6.13 7.63 -30.32
N PRO A 193 5.81 8.61 -29.45
CA PRO A 193 5.50 8.32 -28.05
C PRO A 193 4.37 7.30 -27.97
N ALA A 194 4.61 6.19 -27.27
CA ALA A 194 3.63 5.16 -26.99
C ALA A 194 3.74 4.80 -25.52
N ILE A 195 2.68 5.05 -24.75
CA ILE A 195 2.67 4.83 -23.31
C ILE A 195 1.57 3.80 -23.00
N GLY A 196 1.93 2.74 -22.27
CA GLY A 196 0.96 1.74 -21.83
C GLY A 196 0.04 2.30 -20.76
N ILE A 197 0.61 2.83 -19.68
CA ILE A 197 -0.13 3.38 -18.55
C ILE A 197 0.43 4.75 -18.17
N HIS A 198 -0.42 5.77 -18.17
CA HIS A 198 -0.19 6.99 -17.43
C HIS A 198 -0.73 6.81 -16.01
N TRP A 199 0.18 6.66 -15.03
CA TRP A 199 -0.12 6.25 -13.66
C TRP A 199 0.21 7.34 -12.64
N GLN A 200 -0.34 8.53 -12.85
CA GLN A 200 -0.21 9.65 -11.92
C GLN A 200 -1.25 9.54 -10.81
N VAL A 201 -0.85 8.93 -9.69
CA VAL A 201 -1.75 8.47 -8.62
C VAL A 201 -1.17 8.69 -7.23
N SER A 202 -2.02 8.48 -6.21
CA SER A 202 -1.66 8.54 -4.79
C SER A 202 -1.93 7.23 -4.01
N GLN A 203 -2.10 7.28 -2.69
CA GLN A 203 -2.38 6.16 -1.80
C GLN A 203 -3.63 5.36 -2.24
N SER A 204 -3.74 4.12 -1.74
CA SER A 204 -4.81 3.17 -2.10
C SER A 204 -4.90 2.92 -3.60
N THR A 205 -3.75 2.86 -4.27
CA THR A 205 -3.67 2.49 -5.67
C THR A 205 -2.70 1.34 -5.90
N SER A 206 -3.03 0.50 -6.90
CA SER A 206 -2.25 -0.69 -7.19
C SER A 206 -2.21 -1.11 -8.66
N LEU A 207 -1.05 -1.63 -9.08
CA LEU A 207 -0.88 -2.36 -10.33
C LEU A 207 -0.43 -3.78 -10.00
N MET A 208 -1.13 -4.79 -10.54
CA MET A 208 -0.86 -6.19 -10.21
C MET A 208 -0.99 -7.09 -11.44
N ASN A 209 -0.03 -7.97 -11.65
CA ASN A 209 -0.10 -8.97 -12.74
C ASN A 209 -0.38 -8.32 -14.11
N ILE A 210 0.45 -7.34 -14.48
CA ILE A 210 0.35 -6.64 -15.76
C ILE A 210 1.57 -6.98 -16.62
N VAL A 211 1.35 -7.25 -17.90
CA VAL A 211 2.42 -7.36 -18.88
C VAL A 211 2.27 -6.23 -19.88
N VAL A 212 3.35 -5.48 -20.13
CA VAL A 212 3.36 -4.49 -21.22
C VAL A 212 4.33 -4.92 -22.30
N GLU A 213 3.78 -5.18 -23.47
CA GLU A 213 4.51 -5.58 -24.67
C GLU A 213 4.86 -4.34 -25.49
N MET A 214 6.15 -4.10 -25.69
CA MET A 214 6.67 -2.93 -26.38
C MET A 214 7.53 -3.33 -27.58
N SER A 215 7.78 -2.38 -28.49
CA SER A 215 8.77 -2.58 -29.53
C SER A 215 10.17 -2.66 -28.91
N SER A 216 10.99 -3.57 -29.41
CA SER A 216 12.42 -3.66 -29.06
C SER A 216 13.31 -3.05 -30.15
N GLU A 217 12.73 -2.37 -31.15
CA GLU A 217 13.49 -1.74 -32.22
C GLU A 217 14.34 -0.58 -31.69
N ASN A 218 15.54 -0.42 -32.25
CA ASN A 218 16.43 0.66 -31.87
C ASN A 218 15.78 2.03 -32.13
N GLY A 219 15.85 2.93 -31.15
CA GLY A 219 15.22 4.25 -31.23
C GLY A 219 13.73 4.27 -30.84
N THR A 220 13.18 3.13 -30.39
CA THR A 220 11.80 3.09 -29.87
C THR A 220 11.57 4.17 -28.81
N GLN A 221 10.41 4.82 -28.88
CA GLN A 221 9.92 5.78 -27.88
C GLN A 221 8.83 5.17 -26.99
N HIS A 222 8.68 3.84 -27.01
CA HIS A 222 7.67 3.16 -26.21
C HIS A 222 8.08 3.16 -24.73
N LYS A 223 7.11 3.41 -23.86
CA LYS A 223 7.23 3.33 -22.41
C LYS A 223 6.12 2.41 -21.89
N GLY A 224 6.45 1.56 -20.94
CA GLY A 224 5.43 0.79 -20.26
C GLY A 224 4.57 1.77 -19.47
N LEU A 225 5.19 2.36 -18.45
CA LEU A 225 4.54 3.26 -17.52
C LEU A 225 5.18 4.64 -17.56
N TYR A 226 4.34 5.66 -17.49
CA TYR A 226 4.73 7.03 -17.27
C TYR A 226 3.99 7.57 -16.04
N MET A 227 4.75 8.14 -15.11
CA MET A 227 4.25 8.78 -13.89
C MET A 227 5.15 9.99 -13.64
N GLU A 228 4.59 11.19 -13.78
CA GLU A 228 5.33 12.44 -13.64
C GLU A 228 5.31 12.99 -12.20
N ASN A 229 4.31 12.65 -11.39
CA ASN A 229 4.17 13.02 -9.98
C ASN A 229 3.05 12.18 -9.29
N GLY A 230 2.72 12.54 -8.05
CA GLY A 230 1.73 11.89 -7.18
C GLY A 230 2.25 11.66 -5.76
N SER A 231 1.47 10.96 -4.93
CA SER A 231 1.84 10.52 -3.56
C SER A 231 1.49 9.05 -3.34
N GLY A 232 2.14 8.15 -4.08
CA GLY A 232 1.80 6.73 -4.16
C GLY A 232 2.03 5.96 -2.85
N GLY A 233 1.67 4.68 -2.70
CA GLY A 233 1.12 3.69 -3.64
C GLY A 233 1.95 2.39 -3.62
N PHE A 234 1.33 1.25 -4.00
CA PHE A 234 2.02 -0.06 -4.13
C PHE A 234 1.91 -0.59 -5.57
N MET A 235 2.98 -1.19 -6.12
CA MET A 235 3.01 -1.75 -7.47
C MET A 235 3.75 -3.09 -7.48
N GLY A 236 3.27 -4.07 -8.27
CA GLY A 236 4.05 -5.27 -8.56
C GLY A 236 3.82 -5.90 -9.94
N GLY A 237 4.90 -6.47 -10.51
CA GLY A 237 4.91 -7.15 -11.82
C GLY A 237 4.70 -6.23 -13.02
N TYR A 238 5.77 -5.58 -13.52
CA TYR A 238 5.70 -4.59 -14.60
C TYR A 238 6.99 -4.53 -15.48
N ALA A 239 6.95 -3.87 -16.65
CA ALA A 239 8.08 -3.71 -17.58
C ALA A 239 8.28 -2.25 -18.07
N GLY A 240 9.46 -1.66 -17.83
CA GLY A 240 9.88 -0.35 -18.36
C GLY A 240 9.15 0.86 -17.73
N LEU A 241 9.81 1.55 -16.80
CA LEU A 241 9.21 2.62 -15.98
C LEU A 241 9.86 3.98 -16.27
N SER A 242 9.05 5.03 -16.41
CA SER A 242 9.47 6.43 -16.37
C SER A 242 8.71 7.11 -15.25
N VAL A 243 9.35 7.29 -14.10
CA VAL A 243 8.66 7.58 -12.84
C VAL A 243 9.21 8.83 -12.14
N GLY A 244 8.30 9.56 -11.52
CA GLY A 244 8.56 10.49 -10.46
C GLY A 244 7.33 10.65 -9.58
N ASN A 245 7.52 10.60 -8.26
CA ASN A 245 6.46 10.61 -7.25
C ASN A 245 7.10 10.83 -5.88
N GLN A 246 6.37 11.36 -4.91
CA GLN A 246 6.87 11.55 -3.55
C GLN A 246 7.48 10.26 -2.99
N GLN A 247 6.70 9.18 -2.96
CA GLN A 247 7.15 7.87 -2.50
C GLN A 247 6.42 6.74 -3.21
N PHE A 248 7.00 5.54 -3.20
CA PHE A 248 6.34 4.33 -3.69
C PHE A 248 7.01 3.06 -3.20
N THR A 249 6.24 1.97 -3.13
CA THR A 249 6.77 0.61 -2.95
C THR A 249 6.54 -0.22 -4.21
N VAL A 250 7.61 -0.77 -4.77
CA VAL A 250 7.57 -1.62 -5.96
C VAL A 250 8.12 -2.99 -5.64
N ARG A 251 7.32 -4.05 -5.84
CA ARG A 251 7.73 -5.43 -5.55
C ARG A 251 7.59 -6.35 -6.77
N ASN A 252 8.52 -7.29 -6.94
CA ASN A 252 8.44 -8.34 -7.96
C ASN A 252 8.29 -7.77 -9.39
N LEU A 253 9.12 -6.78 -9.72
CA LEU A 253 9.19 -6.16 -11.04
C LEU A 253 10.12 -6.99 -11.95
N THR A 254 9.74 -7.23 -13.21
CA THR A 254 10.64 -7.88 -14.20
C THR A 254 10.68 -7.11 -15.49
N VAL A 255 11.86 -6.59 -15.84
CA VAL A 255 12.06 -5.84 -17.10
C VAL A 255 13.03 -6.57 -18.00
N ASN A 256 12.64 -6.76 -19.26
CA ASN A 256 13.42 -7.47 -20.27
C ASN A 256 13.69 -6.56 -21.48
N ASN A 257 14.92 -6.57 -21.99
CA ASN A 257 15.28 -5.99 -23.30
C ASN A 257 14.97 -4.48 -23.44
N ALA A 258 15.05 -3.72 -22.34
CA ALA A 258 14.79 -2.28 -22.35
C ALA A 258 16.09 -1.45 -22.49
N GLN A 259 16.00 -0.25 -23.07
CA GLN A 259 17.13 0.68 -23.04
C GLN A 259 17.45 1.10 -21.60
N SER A 260 16.42 1.45 -20.85
CA SER A 260 16.51 1.63 -19.40
C SER A 260 15.33 0.91 -18.76
N ALA A 261 15.59 0.07 -17.76
CA ALA A 261 14.51 -0.64 -17.09
C ALA A 261 13.67 0.32 -16.23
N ILE A 262 14.33 1.23 -15.51
CA ILE A 262 13.73 2.29 -14.72
C ILE A 262 14.42 3.62 -15.04
N LEU A 263 13.65 4.62 -15.44
CA LEU A 263 14.04 6.02 -15.55
C LEU A 263 13.44 6.77 -14.35
N GLY A 264 14.27 7.15 -13.39
CA GLY A 264 13.87 7.93 -12.21
C GLY A 264 14.06 9.42 -12.47
N ALA A 265 12.97 10.17 -12.58
CA ALA A 265 12.99 11.62 -12.79
C ALA A 265 13.11 12.37 -11.45
N TRP A 266 12.26 12.04 -10.48
CA TRP A 266 12.33 12.64 -9.15
C TRP A 266 11.62 11.78 -8.09
N THR A 267 12.05 11.87 -6.84
CA THR A 267 11.32 11.31 -5.70
C THR A 267 11.84 11.87 -4.37
N TRP A 268 11.07 11.74 -3.30
CA TRP A 268 11.57 11.87 -1.94
C TRP A 268 12.18 10.55 -1.45
N GLY A 269 11.49 9.43 -1.62
CA GLY A 269 12.04 8.10 -1.32
C GLY A 269 11.22 6.92 -1.82
N TRP A 270 11.86 5.95 -2.48
CA TRP A 270 11.20 4.72 -2.98
C TRP A 270 11.86 3.46 -2.43
N THR A 271 11.07 2.38 -2.36
CA THR A 271 11.55 1.03 -2.05
C THR A 271 11.26 0.06 -3.19
N TYR A 272 12.30 -0.64 -3.64
CA TYR A 272 12.24 -1.66 -4.68
C TYR A 272 12.63 -3.02 -4.10
N GLN A 273 11.70 -3.98 -4.06
CA GLN A 273 11.91 -5.32 -3.51
C GLN A 273 11.76 -6.40 -4.60
N GLY A 274 12.78 -7.25 -4.79
CA GLY A 274 12.66 -8.39 -5.70
C GLY A 274 12.62 -8.00 -7.18
N VAL A 275 13.42 -7.02 -7.59
CA VAL A 275 13.49 -6.55 -8.99
C VAL A 275 14.36 -7.48 -9.83
N ILE A 276 13.89 -7.87 -11.02
CA ILE A 276 14.63 -8.65 -12.01
C ILE A 276 14.84 -7.82 -13.28
N ILE A 277 16.08 -7.64 -13.70
CA ILE A 277 16.44 -6.87 -14.90
C ILE A 277 17.28 -7.74 -15.82
N ASN A 278 16.80 -7.96 -17.04
CA ASN A 278 17.46 -8.82 -18.02
C ASN A 278 17.72 -8.08 -19.33
N ASN A 279 18.94 -8.18 -19.84
CA ASN A 279 19.32 -7.70 -21.18
C ASN A 279 18.97 -6.22 -21.42
N CYS A 280 19.06 -5.38 -20.40
CA CYS A 280 18.81 -3.96 -20.53
C CYS A 280 20.11 -3.20 -20.79
N SER A 281 20.08 -2.00 -21.39
CA SER A 281 21.32 -1.20 -21.50
C SER A 281 21.70 -0.59 -20.15
N ILE A 282 20.70 -0.12 -19.40
CA ILE A 282 20.81 0.40 -18.03
C ILE A 282 19.68 -0.20 -17.19
N GLY A 283 19.96 -0.60 -15.95
CA GLY A 283 18.93 -0.96 -14.99
C GLY A 283 18.14 0.27 -14.52
N PHE A 284 18.70 1.02 -13.59
CA PHE A 284 18.16 2.28 -13.09
C PHE A 284 18.96 3.45 -13.63
N ASN A 285 18.30 4.40 -14.28
CA ASN A 285 18.87 5.64 -14.76
C ASN A 285 18.20 6.80 -14.00
N LEU A 286 18.93 7.37 -13.05
CA LEU A 286 18.40 8.24 -12.00
C LEU A 286 18.89 9.68 -12.19
N THR A 287 17.95 10.60 -12.30
CA THR A 287 18.23 12.04 -12.23
C THR A 287 18.49 12.39 -10.76
N THR A 288 19.66 12.88 -10.44
CA THR A 288 20.16 13.09 -9.06
C THR A 288 20.89 14.44 -8.94
N GLY A 289 21.18 14.89 -7.73
CA GLY A 289 22.00 16.08 -7.46
C GLY A 289 21.23 17.35 -7.12
N GLY A 290 19.91 17.33 -7.17
CA GLY A 290 19.06 18.38 -6.64
C GLY A 290 19.02 18.35 -5.11
N THR A 291 19.29 19.49 -4.47
CA THR A 291 19.24 19.65 -3.00
C THR A 291 18.21 20.68 -2.53
N THR A 292 17.37 21.16 -3.45
CA THR A 292 16.31 22.13 -3.16
C THR A 292 15.04 21.73 -3.89
N SER A 293 13.88 22.21 -3.42
CA SER A 293 12.59 21.96 -4.08
C SER A 293 12.57 22.42 -5.55
N ALA A 294 13.26 23.53 -5.87
CA ALA A 294 13.33 24.07 -7.23
C ALA A 294 14.16 23.20 -8.19
N THR A 295 15.03 22.35 -7.64
CA THR A 295 15.90 21.45 -8.41
C THR A 295 15.60 19.99 -8.09
N GLN A 296 14.40 19.68 -7.58
CA GLN A 296 14.01 18.34 -7.13
C GLN A 296 14.41 17.27 -8.15
N SER A 297 15.08 16.24 -7.63
CA SER A 297 15.51 15.06 -8.38
C SER A 297 15.20 13.81 -7.57
N VAL A 298 15.76 12.65 -7.92
CA VAL A 298 15.67 11.43 -7.11
C VAL A 298 16.42 11.67 -5.79
N GLY A 299 15.65 11.73 -4.71
CA GLY A 299 16.14 11.85 -3.34
C GLY A 299 16.70 10.53 -2.86
N SER A 300 15.85 9.54 -2.60
CA SER A 300 16.31 8.28 -2.03
C SER A 300 15.75 7.02 -2.70
N GLU A 301 16.64 6.03 -2.88
CA GLU A 301 16.31 4.73 -3.47
C GLU A 301 16.81 3.60 -2.57
N ALA A 302 15.88 2.79 -2.05
CA ALA A 302 16.19 1.60 -1.26
C ALA A 302 15.86 0.34 -2.08
N ILE A 303 16.90 -0.36 -2.56
CA ILE A 303 16.76 -1.52 -3.46
C ILE A 303 17.22 -2.79 -2.75
N ILE A 304 16.34 -3.79 -2.69
CA ILE A 304 16.59 -5.06 -2.01
C ILE A 304 16.20 -6.28 -2.85
N ASP A 305 16.97 -7.35 -2.72
CA ASP A 305 16.73 -8.67 -3.31
C ASP A 305 16.66 -8.65 -4.85
N ALA A 306 17.47 -7.81 -5.50
CA ALA A 306 17.46 -7.67 -6.96
C ALA A 306 18.37 -8.68 -7.68
N VAL A 307 17.97 -9.08 -8.88
CA VAL A 307 18.75 -9.91 -9.81
C VAL A 307 18.92 -9.17 -11.13
N VAL A 308 20.16 -8.97 -11.57
CA VAL A 308 20.48 -8.21 -12.77
C VAL A 308 21.36 -9.04 -13.67
N ILE A 309 20.93 -9.26 -14.91
CA ILE A 309 21.53 -10.20 -15.86
C ILE A 309 21.79 -9.50 -17.19
N ASP A 310 23.00 -9.70 -17.73
CA ASP A 310 23.41 -9.28 -19.08
C ASP A 310 23.08 -7.81 -19.38
N THR A 311 23.28 -6.96 -18.37
CA THR A 311 22.92 -5.54 -18.39
C THR A 311 24.19 -4.72 -18.13
N PRO A 312 24.72 -3.93 -19.07
CA PRO A 312 26.03 -3.30 -18.94
C PRO A 312 26.22 -2.43 -17.68
N ILE A 313 25.15 -1.74 -17.26
CA ILE A 313 25.13 -0.84 -16.11
C ILE A 313 23.90 -1.15 -15.26
N PHE A 314 24.08 -1.50 -13.98
CA PHE A 314 22.95 -1.64 -13.07
C PHE A 314 22.35 -0.28 -12.68
N ILE A 315 23.12 0.59 -12.02
CA ILE A 315 22.68 1.94 -11.62
C ILE A 315 23.53 3.01 -12.31
N GLN A 316 22.88 3.99 -12.92
CA GLN A 316 23.49 5.22 -13.43
C GLN A 316 22.85 6.43 -12.77
N THR A 317 23.65 7.31 -12.16
CA THR A 317 23.20 8.61 -11.63
C THR A 317 23.61 9.74 -12.59
N SER A 318 22.80 10.79 -12.69
CA SER A 318 23.12 11.94 -13.54
C SER A 318 24.26 12.83 -13.02
N ASN A 319 24.42 12.93 -11.69
CA ASN A 319 25.45 13.74 -11.05
C ASN A 319 26.25 12.93 -10.03
N SER A 320 27.46 13.41 -9.70
CA SER A 320 28.31 12.81 -8.67
C SER A 320 28.04 13.42 -7.28
N SER A 321 28.16 12.58 -6.26
CA SER A 321 27.95 13.00 -4.87
C SER A 321 29.19 13.65 -4.21
N ASN A 322 30.40 13.48 -4.75
CA ASN A 322 31.64 14.20 -4.35
C ASN A 322 31.90 14.39 -2.83
N GLY A 323 31.48 13.45 -1.99
CA GLY A 323 31.65 13.54 -0.53
C GLY A 323 30.47 14.15 0.24
N THR A 324 29.36 14.48 -0.42
CA THR A 324 28.14 15.03 0.17
C THR A 324 26.89 14.33 -0.37
N LEU A 325 25.80 14.32 0.39
CA LEU A 325 24.52 13.73 -0.03
C LEU A 325 23.95 14.48 -1.24
N HIS A 326 23.67 13.78 -2.34
CA HIS A 326 23.13 14.28 -3.61
C HIS A 326 22.36 13.13 -4.31
N GLY A 327 21.34 12.58 -3.65
CA GLY A 327 20.73 11.31 -4.03
C GLY A 327 21.27 10.15 -3.19
N SER A 328 20.50 9.74 -2.20
CA SER A 328 20.71 8.57 -1.35
C SER A 328 20.43 7.26 -2.11
N LEU A 329 21.29 6.26 -1.94
CA LEU A 329 21.08 4.93 -2.52
C LEU A 329 21.48 3.86 -1.51
N VAL A 330 20.60 2.88 -1.28
CA VAL A 330 20.86 1.69 -0.48
C VAL A 330 20.63 0.45 -1.33
N LEU A 331 21.63 -0.43 -1.39
CA LEU A 331 21.58 -1.71 -2.08
C LEU A 331 21.73 -2.84 -1.07
N ASN A 332 20.80 -3.79 -1.02
CA ASN A 332 20.87 -4.97 -0.14
C ASN A 332 20.57 -6.25 -0.92
N ASN A 333 21.40 -7.29 -0.77
CA ASN A 333 21.19 -8.59 -1.41
C ASN A 333 21.05 -8.52 -2.94
N ILE A 334 22.00 -7.89 -3.63
CA ILE A 334 21.97 -7.74 -5.10
C ILE A 334 22.82 -8.82 -5.77
N ASN A 335 22.23 -9.54 -6.70
CA ASN A 335 22.90 -10.55 -7.51
C ASN A 335 23.11 -10.03 -8.93
N LEU A 336 24.37 -9.91 -9.33
CA LEU A 336 24.79 -9.45 -10.64
C LEU A 336 25.35 -10.62 -11.44
N HIS A 337 24.90 -10.77 -12.69
CA HIS A 337 25.42 -11.76 -13.63
C HIS A 337 25.76 -11.08 -14.95
N ASN A 338 27.05 -11.01 -15.29
CA ASN A 338 27.53 -10.30 -16.48
C ASN A 338 27.07 -8.83 -16.54
N VAL A 339 27.26 -8.11 -15.43
CA VAL A 339 26.92 -6.67 -15.29
C VAL A 339 28.21 -5.91 -14.97
N PRO A 340 29.01 -5.48 -15.96
CA PRO A 340 30.35 -4.91 -15.73
C PRO A 340 30.40 -3.75 -14.74
N ILE A 341 29.33 -2.94 -14.64
CA ILE A 341 29.27 -1.76 -13.78
C ILE A 341 28.03 -1.84 -12.89
N ALA A 342 28.23 -1.85 -11.57
CA ALA A 342 27.13 -1.84 -10.62
C ALA A 342 26.58 -0.42 -10.40
N VAL A 343 27.45 0.57 -10.17
CA VAL A 343 27.05 1.97 -9.99
C VAL A 343 28.02 2.90 -10.73
N THR A 344 27.50 3.86 -11.49
CA THR A 344 28.30 4.88 -12.19
C THR A 344 27.59 6.22 -12.25
N VAL A 345 28.38 7.28 -12.48
CA VAL A 345 27.86 8.59 -12.88
C VAL A 345 27.84 8.68 -14.40
N ALA A 346 26.79 9.27 -14.98
CA ALA A 346 26.68 9.51 -16.41
C ALA A 346 27.84 10.39 -16.91
N ASN A 347 28.56 9.93 -17.94
CA ASN A 347 29.79 10.55 -18.44
C ASN A 347 30.89 10.75 -17.39
N GLY A 348 30.81 10.04 -16.27
CA GLY A 348 31.70 10.18 -15.12
C GLY A 348 32.43 8.87 -14.79
N SER A 349 32.89 8.78 -13.53
CA SER A 349 33.60 7.61 -13.02
C SER A 349 32.64 6.49 -12.61
N VAL A 350 33.11 5.26 -12.76
CA VAL A 350 32.53 4.09 -12.07
C VAL A 350 32.68 4.29 -10.56
N VAL A 351 31.57 4.17 -9.84
CA VAL A 351 31.50 4.32 -8.37
C VAL A 351 31.63 2.95 -7.69
N LEU A 352 30.96 1.93 -8.24
CA LEU A 352 31.05 0.55 -7.79
C LEU A 352 31.24 -0.36 -9.02
N PRO A 353 32.38 -1.07 -9.16
CA PRO A 353 32.54 -2.06 -10.21
C PRO A 353 31.53 -3.20 -10.05
N GLY A 354 31.09 -3.76 -11.17
CA GLY A 354 30.23 -4.94 -11.19
C GLY A 354 31.01 -6.20 -11.60
N GLY A 355 30.34 -7.06 -12.37
CA GLY A 355 30.82 -8.31 -12.95
C GLY A 355 29.74 -9.37 -12.85
N THR A 356 30.15 -10.59 -12.57
CA THR A 356 29.28 -11.58 -11.93
C THR A 356 29.62 -11.57 -10.45
N ALA A 357 28.78 -10.94 -9.64
CA ALA A 357 29.11 -10.54 -8.28
C ALA A 357 27.88 -10.53 -7.38
N TYR A 358 28.13 -10.57 -6.08
CA TYR A 358 27.12 -10.44 -5.03
C TYR A 358 27.41 -9.19 -4.20
N ILE A 359 26.43 -8.28 -4.09
CA ILE A 359 26.53 -7.09 -3.25
C ILE A 359 25.66 -7.33 -2.00
N PRO A 360 26.27 -7.64 -0.84
CA PRO A 360 25.51 -7.92 0.38
C PRO A 360 24.81 -6.67 0.89
N SER A 361 25.56 -5.57 1.08
CA SER A 361 25.04 -4.26 1.49
C SER A 361 25.99 -3.14 1.08
N TRP A 362 25.46 -2.14 0.39
CA TRP A 362 26.20 -0.98 -0.08
C TRP A 362 25.34 0.27 0.02
N GLY A 363 25.94 1.42 0.35
CA GLY A 363 25.24 2.68 0.49
C GLY A 363 25.99 3.86 -0.10
N GLN A 364 25.22 4.84 -0.59
CA GLN A 364 25.66 6.19 -0.93
C GLN A 364 24.84 7.21 -0.15
N GLY A 365 25.52 8.02 0.66
CA GLY A 365 24.92 9.11 1.43
C GLY A 365 25.34 9.12 2.90
N ASN A 366 24.54 9.74 3.75
CA ASN A 366 24.91 10.03 5.14
C ASN A 366 24.55 8.89 6.08
N VAL A 367 25.56 8.32 6.74
CA VAL A 367 25.45 7.21 7.70
C VAL A 367 25.64 7.74 9.12
N PHE A 368 24.69 7.43 9.99
CA PHE A 368 24.67 7.78 11.42
C PHE A 368 24.74 6.51 12.28
N THR A 369 25.34 6.63 13.48
CA THR A 369 25.46 5.52 14.42
C THR A 369 25.21 5.96 15.86
N GLY A 370 24.30 5.25 16.55
CA GLY A 370 23.98 5.46 17.95
C GLY A 370 23.49 6.87 18.23
N MET A 371 24.22 7.58 19.10
CA MET A 371 23.92 8.95 19.54
C MET A 371 24.81 10.02 18.87
N ASP A 372 25.68 9.66 17.92
CA ASP A 372 26.52 10.66 17.25
C ASP A 372 25.68 11.47 16.25
N PRO A 373 25.52 12.80 16.46
CA PRO A 373 24.71 13.61 15.56
C PRO A 373 25.44 13.96 14.25
N HIS A 374 26.72 13.58 14.10
CA HIS A 374 27.49 13.89 12.89
C HIS A 374 27.50 12.69 11.95
N PRO A 375 27.04 12.84 10.70
CA PRO A 375 27.10 11.75 9.75
C PRO A 375 28.51 11.51 9.23
N LYS A 376 28.75 10.27 8.79
CA LYS A 376 29.79 9.95 7.85
C LYS A 376 29.19 9.75 6.47
N PHE A 377 29.48 10.65 5.53
CA PHE A 377 29.19 10.39 4.14
C PHE A 377 29.94 9.13 3.67
N THR A 378 29.22 8.19 3.07
CA THR A 378 29.71 6.89 2.62
C THR A 378 29.32 6.68 1.16
N GLN A 379 30.23 6.15 0.35
CA GLN A 379 29.99 5.55 -0.97
C GLN A 379 30.70 4.20 -0.98
N GLY A 380 30.08 3.19 -0.38
CA GLY A 380 30.80 1.97 -0.01
C GLY A 380 29.94 0.96 0.74
N GLU A 381 30.61 -0.06 1.28
CA GLU A 381 29.98 -1.03 2.18
C GLU A 381 29.39 -0.32 3.40
N ILE A 382 28.19 -0.75 3.77
CA ILE A 382 27.47 -0.32 4.98
C ILE A 382 27.12 -1.55 5.81
N GLN A 383 26.71 -1.33 7.06
CA GLN A 383 26.22 -2.41 7.91
C GLN A 383 25.02 -3.09 7.26
N ALA A 384 25.13 -4.40 7.06
CA ALA A 384 24.08 -5.19 6.45
C ALA A 384 22.87 -5.33 7.39
N ALA A 385 21.68 -5.23 6.80
CA ALA A 385 20.44 -5.40 7.53
C ALA A 385 20.39 -6.80 8.17
N ASN A 386 20.31 -6.86 9.51
CA ASN A 386 20.11 -8.13 10.23
C ASN A 386 18.66 -8.60 10.06
N LYS A 387 18.34 -9.18 8.90
CA LYS A 387 16.99 -9.65 8.56
C LYS A 387 16.61 -10.86 9.40
N PRO A 388 15.54 -10.78 10.21
CA PRO A 388 15.09 -11.92 11.00
C PRO A 388 14.74 -13.11 10.11
N TRP A 389 15.06 -14.33 10.54
CA TRP A 389 14.91 -15.50 9.68
C TRP A 389 13.45 -15.75 9.26
N ASN A 390 12.49 -15.39 10.11
CA ASN A 390 11.06 -15.60 9.90
C ASN A 390 10.40 -14.54 9.00
N VAL A 391 11.10 -13.44 8.67
CA VAL A 391 10.64 -12.48 7.64
C VAL A 391 11.14 -12.81 6.23
N LEU A 392 11.96 -13.86 6.08
CA LEU A 392 12.57 -14.27 4.83
C LEU A 392 11.84 -15.47 4.20
N ASP A 393 11.82 -15.55 2.87
CA ASP A 393 11.42 -16.73 2.11
C ASP A 393 12.48 -17.83 2.16
N ALA A 394 12.17 -19.01 1.61
CA ALA A 394 13.07 -20.15 1.56
C ALA A 394 14.39 -19.91 0.81
N ASN A 395 14.49 -18.82 0.02
CA ASN A 395 15.70 -18.41 -0.71
C ASN A 395 16.48 -17.31 0.03
N GLY A 396 16.05 -16.92 1.25
CA GLY A 396 16.69 -15.86 2.03
C GLY A 396 16.40 -14.44 1.55
N ARG A 397 15.38 -14.25 0.70
CA ARG A 397 14.86 -12.93 0.30
C ARG A 397 13.76 -12.53 1.26
N VAL A 398 13.44 -11.24 1.37
CA VAL A 398 12.26 -10.79 2.11
C VAL A 398 11.03 -11.45 1.50
N PHE A 399 10.24 -12.10 2.35
CA PHE A 399 9.01 -12.76 1.93
C PHE A 399 8.06 -11.75 1.26
N GLY A 400 7.37 -12.20 0.22
CA GLY A 400 6.42 -11.40 -0.52
C GLY A 400 5.31 -12.25 -1.09
N LYS A 401 4.06 -11.81 -0.93
CA LYS A 401 2.86 -12.47 -1.43
C LYS A 401 1.97 -11.45 -2.11
N MET A 402 1.63 -11.71 -3.36
CA MET A 402 0.71 -10.86 -4.12
C MET A 402 -0.72 -11.01 -3.56
N HIS A 403 -1.53 -9.96 -3.73
CA HIS A 403 -2.98 -9.99 -3.59
C HIS A 403 -3.59 -11.33 -4.07
N PRO A 404 -4.20 -12.13 -3.17
CA PRO A 404 -4.86 -13.38 -3.53
C PRO A 404 -6.09 -13.16 -4.41
N GLN A 405 -6.12 -13.73 -5.61
CA GLN A 405 -7.25 -13.60 -6.54
C GLN A 405 -8.09 -14.87 -6.67
N TYR A 406 -7.60 -16.00 -6.14
CA TYR A 406 -8.34 -17.27 -6.12
C TYR A 406 -8.75 -17.77 -7.52
N GLU A 407 -7.86 -17.62 -8.50
CA GLU A 407 -8.10 -17.86 -9.93
C GLU A 407 -8.58 -19.29 -10.22
N ASN A 408 -8.19 -20.24 -9.38
CA ASN A 408 -8.53 -21.66 -9.49
C ASN A 408 -9.84 -22.06 -8.76
N TRP A 409 -10.51 -21.12 -8.10
CA TRP A 409 -11.73 -21.38 -7.35
C TRP A 409 -12.97 -21.30 -8.25
N ALA A 410 -13.93 -22.17 -8.01
CA ALA A 410 -15.21 -22.15 -8.70
C ALA A 410 -16.17 -21.18 -8.01
N VAL A 411 -17.11 -20.59 -8.76
CA VAL A 411 -18.15 -19.70 -8.21
C VAL A 411 -18.93 -20.36 -7.05
N SER A 412 -19.13 -21.69 -7.09
CA SER A 412 -19.81 -22.43 -6.02
C SER A 412 -19.07 -22.43 -4.67
N GLN A 413 -17.77 -22.14 -4.67
CA GLN A 413 -16.92 -22.01 -3.49
C GLN A 413 -16.86 -20.57 -2.96
N VAL A 414 -17.64 -19.66 -3.54
CA VAL A 414 -17.78 -18.27 -3.09
C VAL A 414 -19.18 -18.09 -2.52
N VAL A 415 -19.32 -17.29 -1.47
CA VAL A 415 -20.60 -16.92 -0.87
C VAL A 415 -20.70 -15.40 -0.75
N SER A 416 -21.82 -14.84 -1.21
CA SER A 416 -22.13 -13.41 -1.10
C SER A 416 -22.75 -13.12 0.26
N VAL A 417 -22.26 -12.07 0.94
CA VAL A 417 -22.86 -11.63 2.23
C VAL A 417 -24.28 -11.10 2.04
N LYS A 418 -24.59 -10.47 0.89
CA LYS A 418 -25.95 -10.01 0.59
C LYS A 418 -26.92 -11.15 0.29
N GLU A 419 -26.43 -12.22 -0.33
CA GLU A 419 -27.20 -13.46 -0.51
C GLU A 419 -27.58 -14.09 0.83
N GLU A 420 -26.72 -13.96 1.84
CA GLU A 420 -26.94 -14.48 3.20
C GLU A 420 -27.64 -13.47 4.14
N GLY A 421 -28.04 -12.30 3.62
CA GLY A 421 -29.00 -11.41 4.28
C GLY A 421 -28.47 -10.05 4.72
N ALA A 422 -27.17 -9.78 4.63
CA ALA A 422 -26.62 -8.44 4.85
C ALA A 422 -27.18 -7.45 3.81
N LYS A 423 -27.42 -6.20 4.19
CA LYS A 423 -27.98 -5.18 3.31
C LYS A 423 -26.91 -4.39 2.59
N GLY A 424 -25.88 -3.96 3.29
CA GLY A 424 -24.85 -3.09 2.74
C GLY A 424 -25.38 -1.73 2.30
N ASP A 425 -26.43 -1.22 2.98
CA ASP A 425 -27.12 0.03 2.65
C ASP A 425 -26.68 1.24 3.50
N GLY A 426 -25.70 1.05 4.38
CA GLY A 426 -25.10 2.07 5.24
C GLY A 426 -25.92 2.45 6.47
N VAL A 427 -27.09 1.82 6.69
CA VAL A 427 -28.02 2.18 7.78
C VAL A 427 -28.52 0.96 8.54
N THR A 428 -28.88 -0.11 7.84
CA THR A 428 -29.32 -1.35 8.47
C THR A 428 -28.15 -1.95 9.24
N ASP A 429 -28.41 -2.32 10.51
CA ASP A 429 -27.45 -3.05 11.32
C ASP A 429 -27.24 -4.46 10.75
N ASP A 430 -26.10 -4.63 10.08
CA ASP A 430 -25.69 -5.86 9.41
C ASP A 430 -24.89 -6.79 10.33
N THR A 431 -24.69 -6.42 11.60
CA THR A 431 -23.80 -7.13 12.54
C THR A 431 -24.13 -8.62 12.61
N GLU A 432 -25.39 -8.95 12.88
CA GLU A 432 -25.83 -10.33 13.07
C GLU A 432 -25.88 -11.12 11.76
N ALA A 433 -26.15 -10.44 10.64
CA ALA A 433 -26.14 -11.08 9.33
C ALA A 433 -24.71 -11.50 8.96
N ILE A 434 -23.74 -10.61 9.17
CA ILE A 434 -22.32 -10.88 8.90
C ILE A 434 -21.77 -11.95 9.83
N ARG A 435 -22.08 -11.91 11.14
CA ARG A 435 -21.67 -12.96 12.09
C ARG A 435 -22.13 -14.35 11.65
N LYS A 436 -23.39 -14.48 11.22
CA LYS A 436 -23.93 -15.75 10.68
C LYS A 436 -23.20 -16.23 9.43
N VAL A 437 -22.72 -15.32 8.59
CA VAL A 437 -21.90 -15.70 7.43
C VAL A 437 -20.59 -16.32 7.88
N PHE A 438 -19.87 -15.71 8.82
CA PHE A 438 -18.62 -16.27 9.34
C PHE A 438 -18.85 -17.58 10.09
N GLU A 439 -19.85 -17.65 10.99
CA GLU A 439 -20.23 -18.88 11.70
C GLU A 439 -20.54 -20.06 10.77
N LYS A 440 -21.08 -19.76 9.58
CA LYS A 440 -21.47 -20.78 8.62
C LYS A 440 -20.36 -21.11 7.63
N TYR A 441 -19.57 -20.14 7.19
CA TYR A 441 -18.71 -20.29 6.01
C TYR A 441 -17.22 -20.02 6.20
N ALA A 442 -16.77 -19.55 7.37
CA ALA A 442 -15.34 -19.40 7.64
C ALA A 442 -14.59 -20.72 7.37
N GLY A 443 -13.48 -20.67 6.63
CA GLY A 443 -12.74 -21.87 6.20
C GLY A 443 -13.44 -22.75 5.15
N CYS A 444 -14.72 -22.54 4.83
CA CYS A 444 -15.47 -23.37 3.89
C CYS A 444 -15.61 -22.75 2.50
N LYS A 445 -15.71 -21.42 2.44
CA LYS A 445 -15.89 -20.65 1.22
C LYS A 445 -15.12 -19.34 1.29
N ILE A 446 -14.87 -18.75 0.13
CA ILE A 446 -14.50 -17.33 0.05
C ILE A 446 -15.75 -16.52 0.40
N ILE A 447 -15.65 -15.66 1.39
CA ILE A 447 -16.70 -14.75 1.82
C ILE A 447 -16.56 -13.46 1.01
N PHE A 448 -17.48 -13.27 0.08
CA PHE A 448 -17.51 -12.14 -0.82
C PHE A 448 -18.43 -11.06 -0.27
N PHE A 449 -17.84 -9.94 0.13
CA PHE A 449 -18.56 -8.72 0.43
C PHE A 449 -18.90 -8.05 -0.90
N ASP A 450 -20.15 -8.18 -1.34
CA ASP A 450 -20.65 -7.40 -2.47
C ASP A 450 -20.48 -5.90 -2.18
N ALA A 451 -20.36 -5.06 -3.21
CA ALA A 451 -20.14 -3.64 -2.99
C ALA A 451 -21.28 -3.05 -2.14
N GLY A 452 -20.95 -2.22 -1.16
CA GLY A 452 -21.90 -1.67 -0.22
C GLY A 452 -21.23 -1.13 1.02
N THR A 453 -22.05 -0.59 1.92
CA THR A 453 -21.64 -0.11 3.24
C THR A 453 -22.38 -0.87 4.31
N TYR A 454 -21.67 -1.70 5.05
CA TYR A 454 -22.21 -2.61 6.05
C TYR A 454 -22.08 -1.97 7.43
N TYR A 455 -23.18 -1.40 7.92
CA TYR A 455 -23.18 -0.74 9.23
C TYR A 455 -23.19 -1.80 10.34
N ILE A 456 -22.23 -1.71 11.27
CA ILE A 456 -22.12 -2.63 12.42
C ILE A 456 -22.18 -1.85 13.72
N THR A 457 -22.84 -2.42 14.72
CA THR A 457 -23.00 -1.84 16.06
C THR A 457 -22.24 -2.58 17.15
N ASP A 458 -21.54 -3.65 16.78
CA ASP A 458 -20.75 -4.50 17.66
C ASP A 458 -19.68 -5.26 16.87
N THR A 459 -18.79 -5.96 17.59
CA THR A 459 -17.63 -6.65 17.02
C THR A 459 -18.01 -7.68 15.96
N ILE A 460 -17.35 -7.64 14.81
CA ILE A 460 -17.33 -8.72 13.83
C ILE A 460 -16.06 -9.53 14.03
N ASP A 461 -16.22 -10.80 14.36
CA ASP A 461 -15.12 -11.75 14.43
C ASP A 461 -14.89 -12.37 13.05
N ILE A 462 -13.64 -12.33 12.58
CA ILE A 462 -13.16 -13.01 11.38
C ILE A 462 -12.32 -14.20 11.85
N PRO A 463 -12.87 -15.43 11.90
CA PRO A 463 -12.17 -16.59 12.44
C PRO A 463 -11.00 -17.04 11.56
N GLY A 464 -10.08 -17.82 12.12
CA GLY A 464 -9.07 -18.52 11.34
C GLY A 464 -9.67 -19.44 10.26
N GLY A 465 -8.98 -19.53 9.13
CA GLY A 465 -9.45 -20.16 7.89
C GLY A 465 -10.20 -19.21 6.94
N SER A 466 -10.50 -17.99 7.36
CA SER A 466 -11.32 -17.05 6.56
C SER A 466 -10.57 -16.47 5.36
N ARG A 467 -11.31 -16.33 4.25
CA ARG A 467 -10.88 -15.62 3.04
C ARG A 467 -11.98 -14.62 2.69
N VAL A 468 -11.68 -13.34 2.82
CA VAL A 468 -12.62 -12.24 2.69
C VAL A 468 -12.22 -11.39 1.49
N VAL A 469 -13.15 -11.18 0.56
CA VAL A 469 -12.91 -10.40 -0.66
C VAL A 469 -14.04 -9.39 -0.82
N GLY A 470 -13.70 -8.11 -0.96
CA GLY A 470 -14.65 -7.07 -1.30
C GLY A 470 -14.83 -6.87 -2.80
N GLU A 471 -15.91 -6.18 -3.16
CA GLU A 471 -16.17 -5.70 -4.52
C GLU A 471 -16.09 -4.18 -4.54
N ALA A 472 -15.13 -3.64 -5.31
CA ALA A 472 -14.88 -2.21 -5.42
C ALA A 472 -14.71 -1.50 -4.05
N TRP A 473 -13.86 -2.07 -3.19
CA TRP A 473 -13.61 -1.55 -1.83
C TRP A 473 -14.87 -1.51 -0.96
N SER A 474 -15.38 -2.69 -0.60
CA SER A 474 -16.58 -2.82 0.24
C SER A 474 -16.35 -2.29 1.66
N VAL A 475 -17.29 -1.53 2.21
CA VAL A 475 -17.07 -0.79 3.46
C VAL A 475 -17.72 -1.50 4.65
N ILE A 476 -16.96 -1.82 5.68
CA ILE A 476 -17.48 -2.15 7.02
C ILE A 476 -17.45 -0.87 7.86
N LEU A 477 -18.61 -0.41 8.31
CA LEU A 477 -18.82 0.91 8.91
C LEU A 477 -19.28 0.76 10.37
N ALA A 478 -18.37 0.93 11.32
CA ALA A 478 -18.68 0.78 12.75
C ALA A 478 -19.30 2.05 13.34
N GLY A 479 -20.33 1.91 14.18
CA GLY A 479 -20.88 3.03 14.93
C GLY A 479 -21.91 2.60 15.97
N GLY A 480 -22.45 3.57 16.72
CA GLY A 480 -23.38 3.30 17.82
C GLY A 480 -22.70 3.26 19.18
N GLU A 481 -23.49 3.02 20.24
CA GLU A 481 -23.09 3.28 21.63
C GLU A 481 -21.85 2.50 22.08
N LYS A 482 -21.62 1.28 21.57
CA LYS A 482 -20.45 0.47 21.96
C LYS A 482 -19.11 1.09 21.61
N PHE A 483 -19.07 1.95 20.59
CA PHE A 483 -17.84 2.58 20.12
C PHE A 483 -17.68 4.04 20.60
N SER A 484 -18.55 4.49 21.51
CA SER A 484 -18.66 5.90 21.91
C SER A 484 -17.80 6.32 23.11
N ASP A 485 -17.14 5.37 23.78
CA ASP A 485 -16.37 5.63 25.02
C ASP A 485 -14.87 5.34 24.85
N GLN A 486 -14.06 6.39 24.77
CA GLN A 486 -12.60 6.26 24.71
C GLN A 486 -11.95 5.68 25.98
N LEU A 487 -12.64 5.71 27.12
CA LEU A 487 -12.12 5.14 28.38
C LEU A 487 -12.32 3.63 28.44
N HIS A 488 -13.23 3.09 27.63
CA HIS A 488 -13.52 1.67 27.51
C HIS A 488 -13.61 1.31 26.02
N PRO A 489 -12.48 1.34 25.29
CA PRO A 489 -12.49 1.13 23.85
C PRO A 489 -13.01 -0.28 23.51
N HIS A 490 -13.68 -0.38 22.37
CA HIS A 490 -14.35 -1.59 21.91
C HIS A 490 -13.93 -1.92 20.47
N VAL A 491 -13.70 -3.21 20.22
CA VAL A 491 -13.21 -3.70 18.92
C VAL A 491 -14.34 -3.77 17.91
N ALA A 492 -14.17 -3.15 16.75
CA ALA A 492 -15.11 -3.21 15.63
C ALA A 492 -14.93 -4.49 14.80
N VAL A 493 -13.70 -4.79 14.40
CA VAL A 493 -13.36 -6.03 13.69
C VAL A 493 -12.21 -6.73 14.41
N ARG A 494 -12.42 -8.00 14.74
CA ARG A 494 -11.42 -8.84 15.40
C ARG A 494 -10.99 -9.96 14.47
N VAL A 495 -9.73 -9.96 14.05
CA VAL A 495 -9.17 -10.95 13.13
C VAL A 495 -8.48 -12.03 13.92
N GLY A 496 -9.17 -13.16 14.05
CA GLY A 496 -8.83 -14.26 14.92
C GLY A 496 -9.01 -13.96 16.41
N GLU A 497 -9.11 -15.04 17.18
CA GLU A 497 -9.00 -15.01 18.64
C GLU A 497 -7.53 -14.92 19.07
N ALA A 498 -7.28 -14.53 20.32
CA ALA A 498 -5.93 -14.45 20.87
C ALA A 498 -5.17 -15.78 20.70
N TYR A 499 -3.97 -15.70 20.12
CA TYR A 499 -3.09 -16.84 19.82
C TYR A 499 -3.64 -17.85 18.79
N GLU A 500 -4.70 -17.50 18.08
CA GLU A 500 -5.20 -18.30 16.96
C GLU A 500 -4.17 -18.36 15.84
N ARG A 501 -4.11 -19.51 15.15
CA ARG A 501 -3.25 -19.72 13.99
C ARG A 501 -4.07 -20.19 12.81
N GLY A 502 -3.81 -19.64 11.63
CA GLY A 502 -4.49 -20.07 10.42
C GLY A 502 -4.47 -19.02 9.31
N VAL A 503 -5.26 -19.29 8.27
CA VAL A 503 -5.47 -18.36 7.17
C VAL A 503 -6.43 -17.24 7.60
N ALA A 504 -6.05 -15.99 7.36
CA ALA A 504 -6.95 -14.85 7.35
C ALA A 504 -6.50 -13.93 6.22
N GLU A 505 -7.07 -14.12 5.04
CA GLU A 505 -6.77 -13.33 3.85
C GLU A 505 -7.89 -12.33 3.63
N ILE A 506 -7.60 -11.03 3.75
CA ILE A 506 -8.58 -9.95 3.55
C ILE A 506 -8.15 -9.10 2.35
N SER A 507 -9.03 -8.94 1.36
CA SER A 507 -8.75 -8.05 0.23
C SER A 507 -9.93 -7.18 -0.17
N ASP A 508 -9.62 -5.98 -0.69
CA ASP A 508 -10.60 -5.01 -1.19
C ASP A 508 -11.68 -4.59 -0.15
N ILE A 509 -11.30 -4.47 1.13
CA ILE A 509 -12.19 -3.99 2.20
C ILE A 509 -11.75 -2.61 2.70
N ILE A 510 -12.70 -1.71 2.90
CA ILE A 510 -12.52 -0.48 3.69
C ILE A 510 -13.12 -0.71 5.07
N PHE A 511 -12.37 -0.44 6.11
CA PHE A 511 -12.89 -0.32 7.46
C PHE A 511 -13.05 1.16 7.80
N SER A 512 -14.20 1.53 8.35
CA SER A 512 -14.56 2.93 8.62
C SER A 512 -15.45 3.05 9.85
N THR A 513 -15.77 4.28 10.23
CA THR A 513 -16.57 4.61 11.41
C THR A 513 -17.59 5.69 11.10
N VAL A 514 -18.75 5.64 11.77
CA VAL A 514 -19.69 6.77 11.86
C VAL A 514 -19.38 7.56 13.12
N GLY A 515 -19.05 8.84 12.96
CA GLY A 515 -18.72 9.73 14.06
C GLY A 515 -19.93 10.18 14.89
N PRO A 516 -19.75 10.43 16.20
CA PRO A 516 -18.53 10.17 16.97
C PRO A 516 -18.36 8.68 17.33
N ALA A 517 -17.14 8.18 17.20
CA ALA A 517 -16.75 6.82 17.62
C ALA A 517 -15.37 6.80 18.34
N PRO A 518 -15.15 7.65 19.37
CA PRO A 518 -13.85 7.80 20.04
C PRO A 518 -13.36 6.55 20.79
N GLY A 519 -14.21 5.54 20.98
CA GLY A 519 -13.89 4.24 21.58
C GLY A 519 -13.62 3.13 20.56
N ALA A 520 -13.73 3.37 19.25
CA ALA A 520 -13.53 2.32 18.26
C ALA A 520 -12.05 1.91 18.14
N ILE A 521 -11.75 0.63 18.40
CA ILE A 521 -10.58 -0.04 17.84
C ILE A 521 -11.02 -0.65 16.52
N VAL A 522 -10.62 -0.06 15.40
CA VAL A 522 -11.20 -0.42 14.10
C VAL A 522 -10.86 -1.85 13.73
N ILE A 523 -9.60 -2.25 13.91
CA ILE A 523 -9.14 -3.63 13.74
C ILE A 523 -8.28 -4.04 14.93
N GLU A 524 -8.66 -5.11 15.61
CA GLU A 524 -7.75 -5.89 16.46
C GLU A 524 -7.34 -7.14 15.68
N TRP A 525 -6.04 -7.36 15.54
CA TRP A 525 -5.45 -8.43 14.76
C TRP A 525 -4.69 -9.38 15.68
N ASN A 526 -5.23 -10.57 15.87
CA ASN A 526 -4.72 -11.56 16.80
C ASN A 526 -4.11 -12.78 16.12
N ILE A 527 -4.61 -13.10 14.92
CA ILE A 527 -4.23 -14.32 14.21
C ILE A 527 -2.74 -14.32 13.83
N HIS A 528 -2.17 -15.52 13.83
CA HIS A 528 -0.81 -15.79 13.41
C HIS A 528 -0.80 -16.80 12.24
N ASP A 529 0.23 -16.73 11.41
CA ASP A 529 0.48 -17.69 10.35
C ASP A 529 0.52 -19.13 10.90
N SER A 530 0.00 -20.07 10.13
CA SER A 530 0.13 -21.50 10.41
C SER A 530 1.59 -21.95 10.38
N ASP A 531 1.91 -23.04 11.06
CA ASP A 531 3.26 -23.61 11.05
C ASP A 531 3.71 -23.99 9.62
N GLY A 532 4.81 -23.40 9.16
CA GLY A 532 5.37 -23.65 7.83
C GLY A 532 4.73 -22.84 6.70
N GLU A 533 3.77 -21.97 7.00
CA GLU A 533 3.18 -21.01 6.08
C GLU A 533 3.63 -19.58 6.45
N GLN A 534 3.73 -18.69 5.46
CA GLN A 534 4.06 -17.28 5.66
C GLN A 534 3.04 -16.41 4.92
N GLY A 535 2.61 -15.33 5.57
CA GLY A 535 1.66 -14.37 5.01
C GLY A 535 0.30 -14.99 4.67
N VAL A 536 -0.12 -16.04 5.39
CA VAL A 536 -1.50 -16.56 5.32
C VAL A 536 -2.44 -15.75 6.21
N ALA A 537 -1.89 -15.05 7.21
CA ALA A 537 -2.53 -13.95 7.91
C ALA A 537 -2.09 -12.62 7.26
N GLY A 538 -2.95 -12.01 6.44
CA GLY A 538 -2.61 -10.76 5.76
C GLY A 538 -3.77 -10.01 5.13
N MET A 539 -3.51 -8.76 4.73
CA MET A 539 -4.45 -7.94 3.98
C MET A 539 -3.79 -7.22 2.78
N TRP A 540 -4.55 -7.10 1.68
CA TRP A 540 -4.13 -6.50 0.42
C TRP A 540 -5.20 -5.56 -0.12
N ASP A 541 -4.81 -4.37 -0.62
CA ASP A 541 -5.76 -3.33 -1.05
C ASP A 541 -6.89 -3.11 -0.03
N SER A 542 -6.60 -3.27 1.26
CA SER A 542 -7.58 -3.07 2.33
C SER A 542 -7.08 -1.97 3.23
N ILE A 543 -7.97 -1.04 3.54
CA ILE A 543 -7.62 0.26 4.13
C ILE A 543 -8.55 0.61 5.27
N ILE A 544 -8.10 1.55 6.10
CA ILE A 544 -8.93 2.22 7.10
C ILE A 544 -9.13 3.65 6.64
N ARG A 545 -10.39 4.07 6.48
CA ARG A 545 -10.77 5.46 6.21
C ARG A 545 -11.63 6.00 7.34
N LEU A 546 -11.15 7.02 8.03
CA LEU A 546 -11.83 7.61 9.19
C LEU A 546 -12.33 9.01 8.84
N GLY A 547 -13.63 9.10 8.53
CA GLY A 547 -14.28 10.35 8.13
C GLY A 547 -14.02 10.74 6.68
N GLY A 548 -14.33 12.00 6.32
CA GLY A 548 -14.05 12.57 5.00
C GLY A 548 -14.82 11.94 3.84
N SER A 549 -15.90 11.21 4.12
CA SER A 549 -16.76 10.61 3.10
C SER A 549 -18.21 10.56 3.53
N ALA A 550 -19.12 10.48 2.56
CA ALA A 550 -20.53 10.26 2.82
C ALA A 550 -20.78 9.04 3.74
N GLY A 551 -21.77 9.17 4.63
CA GLY A 551 -22.14 8.14 5.61
C GLY A 551 -21.34 8.14 6.90
N THR A 552 -20.21 8.85 6.96
CA THR A 552 -19.35 8.90 8.17
C THR A 552 -19.83 9.89 9.23
N ASN A 553 -20.75 10.81 8.88
CA ASN A 553 -21.14 11.95 9.72
C ASN A 553 -19.97 12.90 10.09
N MET A 554 -18.82 12.76 9.40
CA MET A 554 -17.60 13.53 9.61
C MET A 554 -17.12 14.13 8.28
N GLN A 555 -18.03 14.84 7.62
CA GLN A 555 -17.77 15.60 6.39
C GLN A 555 -17.48 17.06 6.72
N PHE A 556 -17.09 17.85 5.72
CA PHE A 556 -16.73 19.26 5.91
C PHE A 556 -17.81 20.08 6.63
N ASP A 557 -19.09 19.82 6.36
CA ASP A 557 -20.21 20.53 6.99
C ASP A 557 -20.27 20.31 8.52
N ASN A 558 -19.76 19.18 9.01
CA ASN A 558 -19.72 18.83 10.43
C ASN A 558 -18.36 19.16 11.07
N CYS A 559 -17.28 18.91 10.33
CA CYS A 559 -15.90 18.92 10.83
C CYS A 559 -14.99 19.84 10.03
N PRO A 560 -15.32 21.12 9.80
CA PRO A 560 -14.48 22.01 9.01
C PRO A 560 -13.13 22.23 9.70
N ALA A 561 -12.07 22.47 8.92
CA ALA A 561 -10.73 22.75 9.44
C ALA A 561 -10.74 23.80 10.57
N GLY A 562 -10.07 23.48 11.67
CA GLY A 562 -10.00 24.27 12.91
C GLY A 562 -11.12 23.98 13.92
N ASN A 563 -12.12 23.15 13.58
CA ASN A 563 -13.18 22.76 14.52
C ASN A 563 -12.67 21.70 15.51
N LEU A 564 -12.93 21.90 16.81
CA LEU A 564 -12.54 20.97 17.89
C LEU A 564 -13.74 20.20 18.46
N SER A 565 -14.76 19.99 17.64
CA SER A 565 -15.98 19.30 18.08
C SER A 565 -15.68 17.84 18.48
N PRO A 566 -16.16 17.37 19.65
CA PRO A 566 -16.12 15.95 20.00
C PRO A 566 -16.83 15.04 18.99
N ASP A 567 -17.81 15.57 18.26
CA ASP A 567 -18.53 14.83 17.20
C ASP A 567 -17.60 14.39 16.05
N CYS A 568 -16.43 15.01 15.93
CA CYS A 568 -15.42 14.72 14.90
C CYS A 568 -14.38 13.69 15.37
N GLN A 569 -14.59 13.01 16.51
CA GLN A 569 -13.72 11.92 16.94
C GLN A 569 -14.10 10.62 16.22
N ALA A 570 -13.20 10.12 15.38
CA ALA A 570 -13.45 9.01 14.47
C ALA A 570 -13.10 7.64 15.07
N SER A 571 -12.00 7.52 15.81
CA SER A 571 -11.61 6.24 16.41
C SER A 571 -10.63 6.39 17.58
N PHE A 572 -10.58 5.37 18.43
CA PHE A 572 -9.56 5.24 19.47
C PHE A 572 -8.21 4.80 18.89
N LEU A 573 -8.24 3.78 18.02
CA LEU A 573 -7.09 3.13 17.40
C LEU A 573 -7.48 2.55 16.04
N GLY A 574 -6.66 2.77 15.01
CA GLY A 574 -6.84 2.17 13.69
C GLY A 574 -6.59 0.66 13.71
N ILE A 575 -5.34 0.24 13.89
CA ILE A 575 -4.97 -1.18 13.92
C ILE A 575 -4.22 -1.50 15.21
N HIS A 576 -4.60 -2.60 15.86
CA HIS A 576 -3.86 -3.22 16.95
C HIS A 576 -3.35 -4.61 16.54
N LEU A 577 -2.05 -4.76 16.30
CA LEU A 577 -1.43 -6.08 16.21
C LEU A 577 -1.05 -6.55 17.62
N THR A 578 -1.72 -7.59 18.12
CA THR A 578 -1.50 -8.06 19.49
C THR A 578 -0.24 -8.95 19.60
N PRO A 579 0.29 -9.22 20.81
CA PRO A 579 1.58 -9.90 20.95
C PRO A 579 1.72 -11.25 20.25
N GLY A 580 0.62 -11.99 20.15
CA GLY A 580 0.58 -13.33 19.56
C GLY A 580 0.43 -13.35 18.04
N SER A 581 0.24 -12.22 17.38
CA SER A 581 -0.15 -12.17 15.96
C SER A 581 1.05 -12.19 15.01
N SER A 582 0.79 -12.53 13.74
CA SER A 582 1.66 -12.23 12.61
C SER A 582 0.84 -11.53 11.52
N ALA A 583 1.46 -10.75 10.65
CA ALA A 583 0.71 -9.96 9.68
C ALA A 583 1.50 -9.68 8.39
N TYR A 584 0.89 -9.93 7.24
CA TYR A 584 1.37 -9.44 5.95
C TYR A 584 0.42 -8.36 5.41
N PHE A 585 0.80 -7.09 5.51
CA PHE A 585 0.00 -5.96 5.04
C PHE A 585 0.67 -5.34 3.82
N GLU A 586 -0.04 -5.32 2.68
CA GLU A 586 0.49 -4.79 1.42
C GLU A 586 -0.45 -3.72 0.86
N GLY A 587 0.08 -2.49 0.76
CA GLY A 587 -0.67 -1.31 0.33
C GLY A 587 -1.71 -0.80 1.33
N THR A 588 -1.69 -1.28 2.58
CA THR A 588 -2.63 -0.84 3.63
C THR A 588 -2.42 0.63 3.99
N TRP A 589 -3.50 1.39 3.96
CA TRP A 589 -3.53 2.80 4.33
C TRP A 589 -4.45 3.02 5.52
N VAL A 590 -3.95 3.60 6.60
CA VAL A 590 -4.74 4.02 7.77
C VAL A 590 -4.84 5.54 7.76
N TRP A 591 -5.92 6.04 7.17
CA TRP A 591 -6.10 7.46 6.90
C TRP A 591 -7.18 8.06 7.79
N THR A 592 -6.79 9.07 8.58
CA THR A 592 -7.73 9.97 9.24
C THR A 592 -7.95 11.17 8.36
N ALA A 593 -9.18 11.37 7.91
CA ALA A 593 -9.43 12.31 6.83
C ALA A 593 -8.96 13.73 7.15
N ASP A 594 -8.00 14.23 6.37
CA ASP A 594 -7.55 15.61 6.43
C ASP A 594 -8.41 16.53 5.55
N HIS A 595 -9.19 15.96 4.63
CA HIS A 595 -10.14 16.65 3.75
C HIS A 595 -11.35 15.78 3.39
N ASP A 596 -12.41 16.41 2.88
CA ASP A 596 -13.65 15.75 2.48
C ASP A 596 -13.62 15.31 1.01
N LEU A 597 -13.65 14.00 0.76
CA LEU A 597 -13.59 13.36 -0.56
C LEU A 597 -14.89 13.47 -1.36
N ASP A 598 -16.00 13.84 -0.72
CA ASP A 598 -17.29 14.00 -1.37
C ASP A 598 -17.74 15.46 -1.42
N SER A 599 -16.90 16.39 -0.94
CA SER A 599 -17.09 17.84 -1.15
C SER A 599 -16.65 18.25 -2.56
N PRO A 600 -17.39 19.14 -3.25
CA PRO A 600 -17.01 19.65 -4.57
C PRO A 600 -15.65 20.36 -4.62
N LEU A 601 -15.14 20.84 -3.48
CA LEU A 601 -13.89 21.62 -3.38
C LEU A 601 -12.80 20.92 -2.55
N GLY A 602 -12.99 19.65 -2.14
CA GLY A 602 -11.97 18.91 -1.39
C GLY A 602 -11.56 19.64 -0.10
N ASN A 603 -12.53 20.22 0.61
CA ASN A 603 -12.22 21.11 1.73
C ASN A 603 -11.56 20.36 2.89
N GLN A 604 -10.55 20.98 3.50
CA GLN A 604 -9.89 20.45 4.69
C GLN A 604 -10.85 20.32 5.88
N THR A 605 -10.62 19.28 6.68
CA THR A 605 -11.41 18.93 7.86
C THR A 605 -10.55 18.80 9.11
N SER A 606 -11.18 18.85 10.29
CA SER A 606 -10.58 18.52 11.58
C SER A 606 -11.27 17.28 12.15
N ILE A 607 -10.70 16.12 11.85
CA ILE A 607 -11.20 14.81 12.30
C ILE A 607 -10.11 14.17 13.17
N PHE A 608 -10.53 13.51 14.24
CA PHE A 608 -9.62 13.07 15.29
C PHE A 608 -9.66 11.55 15.45
N SER A 609 -8.57 10.87 15.11
CA SER A 609 -8.29 9.51 15.61
C SER A 609 -7.19 9.59 16.66
N GLY A 610 -7.25 8.73 17.68
CA GLY A 610 -6.23 8.72 18.73
C GLY A 610 -4.90 8.20 18.19
N ARG A 611 -4.94 7.01 17.58
CA ARG A 611 -3.76 6.22 17.23
C ARG A 611 -3.93 5.61 15.85
N GLY A 612 -2.86 5.59 15.06
CA GLY A 612 -2.80 4.90 13.77
C GLY A 612 -2.68 3.38 13.96
N ILE A 613 -1.45 2.89 13.95
CA ILE A 613 -1.11 1.46 14.07
C ILE A 613 -0.28 1.23 15.33
N LEU A 614 -0.80 0.42 16.25
CA LEU A 614 -0.05 -0.15 17.37
C LEU A 614 0.34 -1.59 17.02
N SER A 615 1.62 -1.90 17.09
CA SER A 615 2.10 -3.28 17.01
C SER A 615 2.84 -3.68 18.27
N GLU A 616 2.34 -4.73 18.90
CA GLU A 616 3.01 -5.47 19.96
C GLU A 616 3.42 -6.87 19.51
N SER A 617 3.16 -7.19 18.24
CA SER A 617 3.41 -8.49 17.64
C SER A 617 4.88 -8.90 17.78
N LEU A 618 5.09 -10.15 18.19
CA LEU A 618 6.40 -10.80 18.17
C LEU A 618 6.80 -11.30 16.76
N GLY A 619 5.93 -11.05 15.79
CA GLY A 619 6.12 -11.29 14.37
C GLY A 619 6.03 -12.77 13.94
N PRO A 620 6.24 -13.03 12.64
CA PRO A 620 6.73 -12.07 11.65
C PRO A 620 5.67 -11.04 11.22
N VAL A 621 6.10 -9.80 10.99
CA VAL A 621 5.25 -8.75 10.39
C VAL A 621 5.93 -8.17 9.16
N TRP A 622 5.16 -8.02 8.09
CA TRP A 622 5.56 -7.36 6.85
C TRP A 622 4.63 -6.18 6.58
N PHE A 623 5.17 -4.97 6.67
CA PHE A 623 4.53 -3.75 6.22
C PHE A 623 5.12 -3.37 4.86
N ILE A 624 4.41 -3.74 3.79
CA ILE A 624 4.83 -3.55 2.40
C ILE A 624 4.07 -2.36 1.82
N GLY A 625 4.73 -1.21 1.72
CA GLY A 625 4.11 0.01 1.20
C GLY A 625 2.91 0.48 2.00
N THR A 626 2.98 0.41 3.33
CA THR A 626 1.91 0.85 4.21
C THR A 626 2.02 2.34 4.53
N ALA A 627 0.88 2.99 4.75
CA ALA A 627 0.79 4.37 5.19
C ALA A 627 -0.13 4.49 6.41
N SER A 628 0.22 5.35 7.36
CA SER A 628 -0.68 5.75 8.46
C SER A 628 -0.55 7.24 8.66
N GLU A 629 -1.67 7.96 8.66
CA GLU A 629 -1.67 9.41 8.58
C GLU A 629 -2.72 10.06 9.50
N HIS A 630 -2.32 11.21 10.02
CA HIS A 630 -3.15 12.19 10.72
C HIS A 630 -3.77 11.71 12.05
N ALA A 631 -3.25 10.64 12.65
CA ALA A 631 -3.59 10.27 14.02
C ALA A 631 -2.97 11.25 15.02
N ALA A 632 -3.69 11.52 16.12
CA ALA A 632 -3.33 12.56 17.08
C ALA A 632 -2.06 12.23 17.88
N LEU A 633 -1.84 10.98 18.29
CA LEU A 633 -0.72 10.59 19.14
C LEU A 633 0.45 10.05 18.32
N TYR A 634 0.20 9.09 17.45
CA TYR A 634 1.22 8.50 16.59
C TYR A 634 0.61 7.84 15.37
N GLN A 635 1.39 7.78 14.29
CA GLN A 635 1.02 7.04 13.08
C GLN A 635 1.39 5.57 13.25
N TYR A 636 2.61 5.28 13.71
CA TYR A 636 3.04 3.93 14.08
C TYR A 636 3.67 3.90 15.47
N SER A 637 3.32 2.90 16.27
CA SER A 637 3.96 2.60 17.56
C SER A 637 4.30 1.12 17.65
N LEU A 638 5.58 0.80 17.88
CA LEU A 638 6.10 -0.57 18.02
C LEU A 638 6.57 -0.79 19.46
N ILE A 639 5.79 -1.54 20.24
CA ILE A 639 5.99 -1.70 21.69
C ILE A 639 6.18 -3.17 22.03
N ASN A 640 7.33 -3.54 22.61
CA ASN A 640 7.66 -4.95 22.87
C ASN A 640 7.63 -5.84 21.61
N ALA A 641 7.69 -5.25 20.42
CA ALA A 641 7.53 -5.92 19.15
C ALA A 641 8.81 -6.62 18.69
N GLN A 642 8.68 -7.65 17.86
CA GLN A 642 9.80 -8.37 17.26
C GLN A 642 9.56 -8.71 15.79
N ASN A 643 10.64 -8.88 15.02
CA ASN A 643 10.63 -9.48 13.69
C ASN A 643 9.75 -8.72 12.68
N HIS A 644 10.02 -7.43 12.50
CA HIS A 644 9.29 -6.61 11.53
C HIS A 644 10.18 -6.27 10.33
N TRP A 645 9.65 -6.52 9.13
CA TRP A 645 10.13 -5.94 7.90
C TRP A 645 9.17 -4.84 7.45
N ILE A 646 9.73 -3.65 7.19
CA ILE A 646 8.95 -2.46 6.86
C ILE A 646 9.60 -1.80 5.66
N GLY A 647 8.86 -1.65 4.55
CA GLY A 647 9.37 -0.96 3.36
C GLY A 647 8.34 -0.83 2.24
N PHE A 648 8.09 0.35 1.69
CA PHE A 648 8.29 1.68 2.27
C PHE A 648 7.22 1.92 3.36
N MET A 649 7.52 2.77 4.36
CA MET A 649 6.53 3.25 5.34
C MET A 649 6.34 4.75 5.20
N GLN A 650 5.10 5.22 5.11
CA GLN A 650 4.79 6.64 4.93
C GLN A 650 3.89 7.17 6.06
N THR A 651 4.11 8.41 6.49
CA THR A 651 3.30 9.09 7.51
C THR A 651 3.15 10.59 7.30
N GLU A 652 1.98 11.12 7.68
CA GLU A 652 1.75 12.56 7.85
C GLU A 652 1.22 12.91 9.24
N THR A 653 1.66 14.06 9.76
CA THR A 653 1.14 14.66 10.99
C THR A 653 -0.21 15.34 10.72
N PRO A 654 -1.22 15.26 11.61
CA PRO A 654 -2.50 15.93 11.38
C PRO A 654 -2.35 17.45 11.28
N TYR A 655 -3.00 18.05 10.29
CA TYR A 655 -2.76 19.46 9.92
C TYR A 655 -3.15 20.47 11.00
N TYR A 656 -4.06 20.08 11.90
CA TYR A 656 -4.47 20.92 13.02
C TYR A 656 -3.40 21.06 14.09
N GLN A 657 -2.45 20.12 14.19
CA GLN A 657 -1.43 20.18 15.25
C GLN A 657 -0.51 21.40 15.04
N PRO A 658 -0.02 22.01 16.14
CA PRO A 658 -0.13 21.58 17.54
C PRO A 658 -1.38 22.11 18.29
N ALA A 659 -2.48 22.47 17.62
CA ALA A 659 -3.72 22.92 18.27
C ALA A 659 -4.95 22.07 17.88
N PRO A 660 -5.39 21.14 18.74
CA PRO A 660 -4.84 20.82 20.05
C PRO A 660 -3.56 20.00 19.92
N ALA A 661 -2.71 20.09 20.94
CA ALA A 661 -1.54 19.23 21.07
C ALA A 661 -1.98 17.86 21.61
N PRO A 662 -1.31 16.77 21.24
CA PRO A 662 -1.53 15.47 21.86
C PRO A 662 -1.32 15.53 23.38
N PRO A 663 -2.07 14.73 24.15
CA PRO A 663 -2.97 13.67 23.68
C PRO A 663 -4.37 14.15 23.24
N ALA A 664 -4.71 15.44 23.42
CA ALA A 664 -6.05 15.93 23.13
C ALA A 664 -6.43 15.76 21.63
N PRO A 665 -7.71 15.45 21.32
CA PRO A 665 -8.86 15.37 22.25
C PRO A 665 -9.01 14.02 22.97
N PHE A 666 -8.04 13.13 22.86
CA PHE A 666 -8.00 11.87 23.59
C PHE A 666 -7.30 12.05 24.93
N VAL A 667 -7.53 11.09 25.83
CA VAL A 667 -6.75 10.97 27.07
C VAL A 667 -5.68 9.91 26.91
N ASP A 668 -4.55 10.11 27.59
CA ASP A 668 -3.50 9.10 27.69
C ASP A 668 -4.07 7.80 28.28
N ASN A 669 -3.71 6.68 27.68
CA ASN A 669 -4.06 5.34 28.11
C ASN A 669 -2.80 4.47 28.21
N ALA A 670 -2.43 4.13 29.45
CA ALA A 670 -1.25 3.33 29.74
C ALA A 670 -1.34 1.87 29.24
N GLU A 671 -2.57 1.34 29.05
CA GLU A 671 -2.80 0.00 28.51
C GLU A 671 -2.34 -0.11 27.05
N TYR A 672 -2.48 0.98 26.28
CA TYR A 672 -2.05 1.07 24.88
C TYR A 672 -0.67 1.73 24.72
N HIS A 673 0.05 1.86 25.83
CA HIS A 673 1.43 2.31 25.88
C HIS A 673 1.68 3.66 25.18
N ASP A 674 0.78 4.62 25.38
CA ASP A 674 0.88 5.93 24.75
C ASP A 674 2.22 6.62 25.03
N PRO A 675 2.80 7.32 24.02
CA PRO A 675 3.96 8.18 24.21
C PRO A 675 3.64 9.31 25.19
N VAL A 676 4.67 9.77 25.90
CA VAL A 676 4.55 10.94 26.79
C VAL A 676 4.78 12.21 25.97
N PHE A 677 3.85 13.16 26.03
CA PHE A 677 3.97 14.45 25.36
C PHE A 677 4.29 15.57 26.36
N GLY A 678 5.13 16.52 25.96
CA GLY A 678 5.56 17.62 26.79
C GLY A 678 6.70 18.45 26.20
N GLY A 679 6.77 19.72 26.58
CA GLY A 679 7.81 20.63 26.10
C GLY A 679 7.84 20.71 24.56
N PRO A 680 8.97 20.37 23.90
CA PRO A 680 9.09 20.40 22.45
C PRO A 680 8.38 19.23 21.73
N ILE A 681 7.93 18.20 22.46
CA ILE A 681 7.23 17.03 21.91
C ILE A 681 5.73 17.27 22.08
N ASN A 682 5.14 17.97 21.11
CA ASN A 682 3.76 18.44 21.13
C ASN A 682 3.00 18.17 19.82
N MET A 683 3.48 17.22 19.02
CA MET A 683 2.86 16.75 17.79
C MET A 683 3.06 15.24 17.67
N ALA A 684 2.25 14.60 16.83
CA ALA A 684 2.19 13.16 16.70
C ALA A 684 3.52 12.57 16.22
N TRP A 685 3.91 11.41 16.76
CA TRP A 685 5.05 10.67 16.22
C TRP A 685 4.69 10.03 14.88
N GLY A 686 5.57 10.16 13.88
CA GLY A 686 5.52 9.31 12.68
C GLY A 686 5.78 7.86 13.07
N LEU A 687 6.87 7.61 13.80
CA LEU A 687 7.19 6.30 14.34
C LEU A 687 7.71 6.41 15.78
N HIS A 688 7.13 5.62 16.68
CA HIS A 688 7.55 5.52 18.08
C HIS A 688 7.91 4.07 18.40
N VAL A 689 9.16 3.82 18.84
CA VAL A 689 9.66 2.46 19.08
C VAL A 689 10.16 2.32 20.51
N ARG A 690 9.62 1.34 21.24
CA ARG A 690 9.99 1.09 22.64
C ARG A 690 10.12 -0.40 22.93
N THR A 691 11.24 -0.78 23.54
CA THR A 691 11.54 -2.15 23.98
C THR A 691 11.32 -3.19 22.87
N SER A 692 11.64 -2.83 21.63
CA SER A 692 11.37 -3.66 20.44
C SER A 692 12.68 -4.09 19.76
N TRP A 693 12.71 -5.28 19.17
CA TRP A 693 13.94 -5.90 18.67
C TRP A 693 13.76 -6.48 17.28
N ASP A 694 14.87 -6.65 16.55
CA ASP A 694 14.84 -7.23 15.21
C ASP A 694 13.86 -6.50 14.25
N ILE A 695 13.90 -5.16 14.28
CA ILE A 695 13.06 -4.29 13.44
C ILE A 695 13.92 -3.72 12.30
N ILE A 696 13.41 -3.80 11.07
CA ILE A 696 14.05 -3.17 9.91
C ILE A 696 13.06 -2.24 9.24
N VAL A 697 13.48 -0.97 9.11
CA VAL A 697 12.84 0.04 8.28
C VAL A 697 13.73 0.25 7.06
N PHE A 698 13.24 -0.13 5.89
CA PHE A 698 13.96 -0.07 4.62
C PHE A 698 13.16 0.80 3.64
N GLY A 699 13.39 2.11 3.73
CA GLY A 699 12.59 3.15 3.10
C GLY A 699 11.52 3.68 4.04
N ALA A 700 11.60 4.96 4.41
CA ALA A 700 10.57 5.65 5.16
C ALA A 700 10.39 7.11 4.71
N GLY A 701 9.17 7.62 4.83
CA GLY A 701 8.77 8.97 4.45
C GLY A 701 7.89 9.57 5.52
N PHE A 702 8.46 10.41 6.39
CA PHE A 702 7.73 10.98 7.53
C PHE A 702 7.60 12.49 7.40
N TYR A 703 6.37 12.98 7.26
CA TYR A 703 6.12 14.35 6.84
C TYR A 703 5.34 15.15 7.88
N SER A 704 5.77 16.40 8.05
CA SER A 704 5.07 17.41 8.84
C SER A 704 4.98 18.69 8.02
N PHE A 705 3.81 18.94 7.44
CA PHE A 705 3.61 20.04 6.49
C PHE A 705 3.04 21.30 7.13
N PHE A 706 2.44 21.20 8.31
CA PHE A 706 1.58 22.23 8.86
C PHE A 706 1.87 22.53 10.33
N GLN A 707 1.58 23.79 10.69
CA GLN A 707 1.22 24.20 12.04
C GLN A 707 -0.12 24.91 11.98
N ASN A 708 -1.16 24.34 12.58
CA ASN A 708 -2.53 24.88 12.59
C ASN A 708 -3.03 25.25 11.17
N TYR A 709 -2.94 24.33 10.22
CA TYR A 709 -3.29 24.51 8.80
C TYR A 709 -2.45 25.56 8.03
N THR A 710 -1.34 26.04 8.60
CA THR A 710 -0.39 26.93 7.90
C THR A 710 0.86 26.18 7.47
N GLN A 711 1.33 26.37 6.23
CA GLN A 711 2.51 25.67 5.67
C GLN A 711 3.81 26.47 5.72
N VAL A 712 3.81 27.64 6.38
CA VAL A 712 5.00 28.52 6.40
C VAL A 712 6.23 27.78 6.95
N CYS A 713 6.01 26.90 7.93
CA CYS A 713 7.03 26.12 8.61
C CYS A 713 7.75 25.08 7.72
N ALA A 714 7.10 24.60 6.64
CA ALA A 714 7.64 23.50 5.83
C ALA A 714 8.92 23.95 5.10
N SER A 715 8.93 25.20 4.64
CA SER A 715 10.09 25.81 3.97
C SER A 715 11.26 26.13 4.92
N THR A 716 11.04 26.06 6.23
CA THR A 716 12.03 26.32 7.28
C THR A 716 12.30 25.09 8.15
N PHE A 717 11.85 23.91 7.71
CA PHE A 717 12.14 22.60 8.32
C PHE A 717 11.74 22.50 9.80
N ASN A 718 10.73 23.26 10.24
CA ASN A 718 10.38 23.42 11.66
C ASN A 718 8.88 23.37 11.93
N CYS A 719 8.12 22.64 11.12
CA CYS A 719 6.72 22.34 11.43
C CYS A 719 6.62 21.52 12.71
N GLN A 720 7.54 20.58 12.89
CA GLN A 720 7.63 19.71 14.05
C GLN A 720 9.07 19.54 14.52
N GLU A 721 9.30 19.43 15.82
CA GLU A 721 10.67 19.33 16.35
C GLU A 721 11.26 17.91 16.20
N GLN A 722 10.46 16.87 16.40
CA GLN A 722 10.89 15.47 16.31
C GLN A 722 9.74 14.61 15.76
N ILE A 723 10.04 13.66 14.85
CA ILE A 723 9.02 12.83 14.19
C ILE A 723 9.21 11.32 14.34
N PHE A 724 10.44 10.85 14.60
CA PHE A 724 10.74 9.44 14.83
C PHE A 724 11.54 9.29 16.12
N ASN A 725 11.03 8.53 17.09
CA ASN A 725 11.71 8.25 18.34
C ASN A 725 11.95 6.75 18.55
N ILE A 726 13.13 6.43 19.09
CA ILE A 726 13.53 5.08 19.49
C ILE A 726 14.00 5.15 20.94
N ASP A 727 13.53 4.27 21.83
CA ASP A 727 14.03 4.22 23.20
C ASP A 727 15.52 3.82 23.31
N LYS A 728 16.06 3.65 24.51
CA LYS A 728 17.46 3.23 24.71
C LYS A 728 17.76 1.77 24.41
N THR A 729 16.74 0.91 24.34
CA THR A 729 16.92 -0.55 24.38
C THR A 729 16.63 -1.25 23.06
N SER A 730 15.84 -0.62 22.19
CA SER A 730 15.36 -1.24 20.96
C SER A 730 16.49 -1.52 19.97
N THR A 731 16.40 -2.60 19.20
CA THR A 731 17.34 -2.90 18.12
C THR A 731 16.62 -2.76 16.79
N ILE A 732 16.72 -1.56 16.22
CA ILE A 732 16.16 -1.19 14.92
C ILE A 732 17.27 -0.75 13.97
N GLN A 733 17.14 -1.09 12.70
CA GLN A 733 18.02 -0.62 11.62
C GLN A 733 17.18 0.15 10.62
N VAL A 734 17.64 1.35 10.27
CA VAL A 734 16.90 2.30 9.44
C VAL A 734 17.73 2.60 8.21
N TYR A 735 17.13 2.39 7.05
CA TYR A 735 17.73 2.65 5.75
C TYR A 735 16.80 3.58 4.97
N SER A 736 17.37 4.61 4.34
CA SER A 736 16.65 5.54 3.48
C SER A 736 15.45 6.21 4.19
N LEU A 737 15.73 6.85 5.32
CA LEU A 737 14.73 7.66 6.03
C LEU A 737 14.69 9.05 5.38
N SER A 738 13.55 9.40 4.81
CA SER A 738 13.27 10.73 4.31
C SER A 738 12.22 11.42 5.18
N THR A 739 12.46 12.68 5.53
CA THR A 739 11.52 13.50 6.30
C THR A 739 11.25 14.83 5.63
N VAL A 740 10.11 15.45 5.97
CA VAL A 740 9.77 16.81 5.52
C VAL A 740 9.36 17.64 6.73
N GLY A 741 9.85 18.88 6.79
CA GLY A 741 9.35 19.89 7.73
C GLY A 741 9.65 19.61 9.20
N THR A 742 10.66 18.78 9.49
CA THR A 742 10.98 18.35 10.85
C THR A 742 12.42 18.69 11.22
N THR A 743 12.65 19.31 12.37
CA THR A 743 14.01 19.69 12.83
C THR A 743 14.91 18.47 13.03
N ASN A 744 14.40 17.45 13.72
CA ASN A 744 15.13 16.21 14.00
C ASN A 744 14.41 15.02 13.36
N GLN A 745 15.01 14.49 12.30
CA GLN A 745 14.50 13.36 11.51
C GLN A 745 14.38 12.09 12.36
N LEU A 746 15.33 11.87 13.28
CA LEU A 746 15.38 10.73 14.20
C LEU A 746 15.91 11.16 15.55
N SER A 747 15.26 10.66 16.59
CA SER A 747 15.56 10.91 17.99
C SER A 747 15.75 9.60 18.73
N VAL A 748 16.60 9.62 19.75
CA VAL A 748 16.82 8.47 20.63
C VAL A 748 16.58 8.91 22.06
N ASP A 749 15.67 8.22 22.75
CA ASP A 749 15.22 8.58 24.10
C ASP A 749 14.75 10.04 24.14
N GLU A 750 13.97 10.45 23.12
CA GLU A 750 13.38 11.80 22.99
C GLU A 750 14.41 12.92 22.82
N LEU A 751 15.67 12.57 22.52
CA LEU A 751 16.74 13.50 22.18
C LEU A 751 17.01 13.43 20.68
N GLY A 752 16.91 14.57 20.00
CA GLY A 752 17.25 14.67 18.58
C GLY A 752 18.69 14.25 18.29
N VAL A 753 18.88 13.30 17.37
CA VAL A 753 20.19 12.78 16.95
C VAL A 753 20.46 13.12 15.50
N VAL A 754 19.53 12.79 14.60
CA VAL A 754 19.67 13.04 13.17
C VAL A 754 18.97 14.35 12.84
N ASN A 755 19.75 15.42 12.70
CA ASN A 755 19.22 16.75 12.40
C ASN A 755 18.98 16.94 10.88
N GLU A 756 17.95 17.69 10.52
CA GLU A 756 17.60 18.05 9.13
C GLU A 756 18.77 18.67 8.37
N ALA A 757 19.60 19.48 9.04
CA ALA A 757 20.66 20.27 8.40
C ALA A 757 21.75 19.42 7.73
N TYR A 758 21.82 18.13 8.05
CA TYR A 758 22.73 17.17 7.42
C TYR A 758 22.09 16.38 6.28
N GLY A 759 20.78 16.44 6.12
CA GLY A 759 20.02 15.68 5.15
C GLY A 759 19.48 16.39 3.91
N PRO A 760 19.72 17.69 3.56
CA PRO A 760 19.04 18.30 2.40
C PRO A 760 19.24 17.51 1.10
N ASP A 761 18.14 17.07 0.48
CA ASP A 761 18.16 16.13 -0.65
C ASP A 761 17.04 16.41 -1.67
N GLY A 762 16.57 17.66 -1.72
CA GLY A 762 15.46 18.11 -2.55
C GLY A 762 14.53 19.01 -1.75
N PHE A 763 13.24 18.69 -1.77
CA PHE A 763 12.22 19.24 -0.90
C PHE A 763 12.24 18.57 0.49
N GLN A 764 12.68 17.33 0.55
CA GLN A 764 12.84 16.51 1.74
C GLN A 764 14.29 16.47 2.22
N GLU A 765 14.46 16.00 3.45
CA GLU A 765 15.75 15.63 4.03
C GLU A 765 15.88 14.12 4.09
N THR A 766 17.09 13.59 3.88
CA THR A 766 17.34 12.16 3.88
C THR A 766 18.52 11.78 4.80
N ALA A 767 18.29 10.77 5.65
CA ALA A 767 19.33 9.98 6.30
C ALA A 767 19.42 8.59 5.65
N THR A 768 20.56 8.30 5.03
CA THR A 768 20.74 7.06 4.23
C THR A 768 20.77 5.83 5.13
N VAL A 769 21.46 5.89 6.27
CA VAL A 769 21.50 4.79 7.24
C VAL A 769 21.54 5.36 8.65
N TRP A 770 20.76 4.78 9.56
CA TRP A 770 21.00 4.88 10.99
C TRP A 770 21.02 3.47 11.59
N THR A 771 22.04 3.20 12.39
CA THR A 771 22.14 1.97 13.19
C THR A 771 22.47 2.29 14.63
N ARG A 772 22.11 1.38 15.53
CA ARG A 772 22.34 1.58 16.97
C ARG A 772 23.83 1.50 17.35
N TRP A 773 24.59 0.59 16.73
CA TRP A 773 25.98 0.27 17.07
C TRP A 773 26.86 0.20 15.84
#